data_AF-A0A3B9PLW9-F1
#
_entry.id   AF-A0A3B9PLW9-F1
#
_cell.length_a   1.000
_cell.length_b   1.000
_cell.length_c   1.000
_cell.angle_alpha   90.00
_cell.angle_beta   90.00
_cell.angle_gamma   90.00
#
_symmetry.space_group_name_H-M   'P 1'
#
loop_
_entity.id
_entity.type
_entity.pdbx_description
1 polymer ?
#
loop_
_entity_poly.entity_id
_entity_poly.type
_entity_poly.pdbx_seq_one_letter_code
_entity_poly.pdbx_strand_id
1 'polypeptide(L)'
;MSDPTPIFADDGPLAAAIPGFRARTQQIEMAQKIAEALRENRVLVAEAGTGTGKTFAYLVPALLAGGKVILSTGTKTLQDQLFNRDLPTVRAALKVPVSIALLKGRANYVCHYHLERNARDGRFLTAQDAADLRAITRFAQVTQTGDKAECTDVREDSPAWIAATSTRDNCLGQDCPFKEECFVMQARRNAMEADVVVVNHHLFFADVMLRDEGMGELLPACNAVIFDEAHQLPETASLFFGDSVSTAQVLELARDTRSETVAAARDCVAMIDQTRNLEKAARDLRLVFGTESARISAAQAAERENFDAMVEALDKALTDFHAVLATQAERSEGLGNCLRRTEEMAERLANWRKPEEKDLIRWVEVFTQSLALNATPLHVSDVFKRQLEGHPRAWIFTSATLAVGKADFGHYCREMGLAWMDPPPLTAVWGSPFDYAEQALLYAPAGMPEPNSPDYTERVAKVALPLIRAARGRTFVLCTSLRAMRRIHELILDGLAHSGDELPVLLQGEGSRTELLERFRRLGNAVLVASQSFWEGVDVPGDALSLVVIDKLPFAPPDDPVLAARVEHMQKQGLSPFVHHQLPKTVINMKQGAGRLIRTERDRGVLCICDPRMIEKSYGKVVWRSLPPMRRTRAEAEAVAFLENLPPPRRGG
;
A
#
# COMPACT_ATOMS: atom_id res chain seq x y z
N MET A 1 -25.33 -14.68 -17.59
CA MET A 1 -24.57 -13.45 -17.89
C MET A 1 -24.38 -13.35 -19.40
N SER A 2 -24.64 -12.20 -20.00
CA SER A 2 -24.42 -11.93 -21.42
C SER A 2 -22.93 -11.81 -21.75
N ASP A 3 -22.57 -12.10 -23.00
CA ASP A 3 -21.20 -11.90 -23.52
C ASP A 3 -20.80 -10.42 -23.39
N PRO A 4 -19.66 -10.09 -22.73
CA PRO A 4 -19.20 -8.71 -22.60
C PRO A 4 -18.63 -8.12 -23.89
N THR A 5 -18.36 -8.91 -24.93
CA THR A 5 -17.68 -8.48 -26.16
C THR A 5 -18.30 -7.25 -26.84
N PRO A 6 -19.63 -7.16 -27.05
CA PRO A 6 -20.25 -6.02 -27.74
C PRO A 6 -20.04 -4.68 -27.01
N ILE A 7 -19.73 -4.71 -25.72
CA ILE A 7 -19.53 -3.52 -24.89
C ILE A 7 -18.21 -2.81 -25.23
N PHE A 8 -17.20 -3.61 -25.60
CA PHE A 8 -15.85 -3.17 -25.91
C PHE A 8 -15.62 -2.94 -27.42
N ALA A 9 -16.63 -3.17 -28.27
CA ALA A 9 -16.53 -2.91 -29.70
C ALA A 9 -16.22 -1.43 -29.99
N ASP A 10 -15.64 -1.14 -31.15
CA ASP A 10 -15.28 0.24 -31.55
C ASP A 10 -16.49 1.18 -31.68
N ASP A 11 -17.69 0.63 -31.85
CA ASP A 11 -18.99 1.31 -31.84
C ASP A 11 -19.83 0.97 -30.59
N GLY A 12 -19.23 0.28 -29.62
CA GLY A 12 -19.88 -0.17 -28.40
C GLY A 12 -20.12 0.93 -27.35
N PRO A 13 -20.91 0.63 -26.30
CA PRO A 13 -21.19 1.54 -25.18
C PRO A 13 -19.97 2.26 -24.60
N LEU A 14 -18.82 1.58 -24.45
CA LEU A 14 -17.61 2.22 -23.91
C LEU A 14 -17.01 3.21 -24.91
N ALA A 15 -16.98 2.88 -26.21
CA ALA A 15 -16.48 3.77 -27.24
C ALA A 15 -17.33 5.05 -27.36
N ALA A 16 -18.66 4.91 -27.23
CA ALA A 16 -19.58 6.04 -27.26
C ALA A 16 -19.46 6.96 -26.04
N ALA A 17 -19.20 6.40 -24.85
CA ALA A 17 -19.16 7.16 -23.60
C ALA A 17 -17.79 7.74 -23.25
N ILE A 18 -16.70 7.17 -23.78
CA ILE A 18 -15.33 7.46 -23.32
C ILE A 18 -14.51 8.02 -24.48
N PRO A 19 -14.21 9.33 -24.49
CA PRO A 19 -13.38 9.94 -25.51
C PRO A 19 -12.01 9.28 -25.62
N GLY A 20 -11.64 8.86 -26.83
CA GLY A 20 -10.36 8.21 -27.10
C GLY A 20 -10.26 6.75 -26.67
N PHE A 21 -11.38 6.12 -26.28
CA PHE A 21 -11.43 4.66 -26.12
C PHE A 21 -11.08 3.96 -27.43
N ARG A 22 -10.38 2.83 -27.31
CA ARG A 22 -10.04 1.95 -28.42
C ARG A 22 -10.25 0.51 -27.98
N ALA A 23 -10.92 -0.27 -28.80
CA ALA A 23 -11.05 -1.70 -28.56
C ALA A 23 -9.67 -2.35 -28.58
N ARG A 24 -9.45 -3.29 -27.65
CA ARG A 24 -8.22 -4.09 -27.58
C ARG A 24 -8.59 -5.55 -27.42
N THR A 25 -8.01 -6.41 -28.24
CA THR A 25 -8.26 -7.86 -28.19
C THR A 25 -7.97 -8.42 -26.80
N GLN A 26 -6.86 -8.01 -26.18
CA GLN A 26 -6.48 -8.43 -24.83
C GLN A 26 -7.53 -8.04 -23.77
N GLN A 27 -8.16 -6.87 -23.93
CA GLN A 27 -9.19 -6.38 -23.00
C GLN A 27 -10.46 -7.24 -23.11
N ILE A 28 -10.85 -7.56 -24.34
CA ILE A 28 -12.04 -8.37 -24.64
C ILE A 28 -11.85 -9.80 -24.13
N GLU A 29 -10.72 -10.44 -24.47
CA GLU A 29 -10.40 -11.79 -24.02
C GLU A 29 -10.36 -11.88 -22.49
N MET A 30 -9.79 -10.86 -21.83
CA MET A 30 -9.77 -10.78 -20.37
C MET A 30 -11.19 -10.66 -19.79
N ALA A 31 -12.02 -9.78 -20.35
CA ALA A 31 -13.40 -9.63 -19.89
C ALA A 31 -14.22 -10.92 -20.08
N GLN A 32 -14.03 -11.63 -21.19
CA GLN A 32 -14.65 -12.93 -21.45
C GLN A 32 -14.21 -13.98 -20.43
N LYS A 33 -12.90 -14.06 -20.12
CA LYS A 33 -12.38 -15.00 -19.14
C LYS A 33 -12.86 -14.71 -17.72
N ILE A 34 -12.98 -13.43 -17.36
CA ILE A 34 -13.56 -13.03 -16.08
C ILE A 34 -15.05 -13.39 -16.06
N ALA A 35 -15.80 -13.12 -17.12
CA ALA A 35 -17.21 -13.51 -17.21
C ALA A 35 -17.39 -15.04 -17.10
N GLU A 36 -16.52 -15.84 -17.73
CA GLU A 36 -16.52 -17.29 -17.57
C GLU A 36 -16.34 -17.69 -16.09
N ALA A 37 -15.32 -17.14 -15.43
CA ALA A 37 -15.02 -17.45 -14.03
C ALA A 37 -16.12 -17.00 -13.07
N LEU A 38 -16.71 -15.82 -13.29
CA LEU A 38 -17.85 -15.31 -12.52
C LEU A 38 -19.10 -16.21 -12.69
N ARG A 39 -19.38 -16.69 -13.91
CA ARG A 39 -20.52 -17.58 -14.18
C ARG A 39 -20.36 -18.95 -13.53
N GLU A 40 -19.14 -19.47 -13.48
CA GLU A 40 -18.83 -20.82 -13.00
C GLU A 40 -18.37 -20.87 -11.53
N ASN A 41 -18.36 -19.73 -10.82
CA ASN A 41 -17.80 -19.60 -9.47
C ASN A 41 -16.37 -20.15 -9.37
N ARG A 42 -15.54 -19.86 -10.36
CA ARG A 42 -14.15 -20.35 -10.42
C ARG A 42 -13.15 -19.34 -9.92
N VAL A 43 -11.94 -19.85 -9.63
CA VAL A 43 -10.76 -19.05 -9.36
C VAL A 43 -10.03 -18.76 -10.68
N LEU A 44 -9.74 -17.48 -10.95
CA LEU A 44 -8.95 -17.01 -12.08
C LEU A 44 -7.74 -16.22 -11.59
N VAL A 45 -6.55 -16.59 -12.04
CA VAL A 45 -5.30 -15.83 -11.86
C VAL A 45 -4.86 -15.27 -13.22
N ALA A 46 -4.89 -13.95 -13.35
CA ALA A 46 -4.76 -13.25 -14.61
C ALA A 46 -3.66 -12.19 -14.57
N GLU A 47 -2.61 -12.34 -15.40
CA GLU A 47 -1.66 -11.25 -15.66
C GLU A 47 -2.11 -10.45 -16.88
N ALA A 48 -2.31 -9.15 -16.72
CA ALA A 48 -2.67 -8.25 -17.82
C ALA A 48 -1.72 -7.06 -17.83
N GLY A 49 -0.80 -7.02 -18.81
CA GLY A 49 0.23 -6.00 -18.90
C GLY A 49 -0.33 -4.56 -18.93
N THR A 50 0.51 -3.57 -18.62
CA THR A 50 0.11 -2.17 -18.64
C THR A 50 -0.51 -1.77 -19.99
N GLY A 51 -1.61 -1.02 -19.94
CA GLY A 51 -2.31 -0.54 -21.13
C GLY A 51 -3.35 -1.49 -21.72
N THR A 52 -3.43 -2.74 -21.24
CA THR A 52 -4.46 -3.71 -21.65
C THR A 52 -5.89 -3.26 -21.34
N GLY A 53 -6.08 -2.28 -20.46
CA GLY A 53 -7.41 -1.88 -19.99
C GLY A 53 -8.00 -2.82 -18.94
N LYS A 54 -7.13 -3.47 -18.15
CA LYS A 54 -7.43 -4.36 -17.01
C LYS A 54 -8.62 -3.90 -16.17
N THR A 55 -8.63 -2.63 -15.75
CA THR A 55 -9.70 -2.06 -14.92
C THR A 55 -11.07 -2.24 -15.55
N PHE A 56 -11.25 -1.83 -16.80
CA PHE A 56 -12.55 -1.96 -17.46
C PHE A 56 -12.86 -3.42 -17.80
N ALA A 57 -11.83 -4.23 -18.10
CA ALA A 57 -12.00 -5.66 -18.39
C ALA A 57 -12.61 -6.42 -17.21
N TYR A 58 -12.29 -6.06 -15.95
CA TYR A 58 -12.95 -6.65 -14.78
C TYR A 58 -14.22 -5.92 -14.35
N LEU A 59 -14.31 -4.59 -14.53
CA LEU A 59 -15.48 -3.81 -14.11
C LEU A 59 -16.74 -4.14 -14.93
N VAL A 60 -16.61 -4.31 -16.25
CA VAL A 60 -17.76 -4.61 -17.12
C VAL A 60 -18.45 -5.91 -16.70
N PRO A 61 -17.77 -7.07 -16.64
CA PRO A 61 -18.41 -8.31 -16.21
C PRO A 61 -18.84 -8.26 -14.74
N ALA A 62 -18.13 -7.55 -13.85
CA ALA A 62 -18.55 -7.37 -12.46
C ALA A 62 -19.91 -6.64 -12.33
N LEU A 63 -20.11 -5.58 -13.11
CA LEU A 63 -21.36 -4.80 -13.10
C LEU A 63 -22.52 -5.54 -13.80
N LEU A 64 -22.22 -6.53 -14.65
CA LEU A 64 -23.22 -7.30 -15.42
C LEU A 64 -23.54 -8.67 -14.81
N ALA A 65 -22.67 -9.20 -13.95
CA ALA A 65 -22.85 -10.50 -13.33
C ALA A 65 -24.13 -10.58 -12.48
N GLY A 66 -24.55 -9.45 -11.90
CA GLY A 66 -25.64 -9.39 -10.93
C GLY A 66 -25.23 -9.94 -9.57
N GLY A 67 -25.94 -9.52 -8.51
CA GLY A 67 -25.57 -9.82 -7.14
C GLY A 67 -24.44 -8.92 -6.63
N LYS A 68 -23.83 -9.30 -5.49
CA LYS A 68 -22.84 -8.48 -4.81
C LYS A 68 -21.41 -8.83 -5.20
N VAL A 69 -20.60 -7.81 -5.50
CA VAL A 69 -19.18 -7.94 -5.88
C VAL A 69 -18.32 -7.08 -4.98
N ILE A 70 -17.24 -7.68 -4.46
CA ILE A 70 -16.20 -6.94 -3.73
C ILE A 70 -15.03 -6.70 -4.67
N LEU A 71 -14.65 -5.43 -4.84
CA LEU A 71 -13.44 -5.02 -5.56
C LEU A 71 -12.40 -4.59 -4.53
N SER A 72 -11.29 -5.32 -4.48
CA SER A 72 -10.20 -5.07 -3.53
C SER A 72 -8.94 -4.64 -4.27
N THR A 73 -8.32 -3.53 -3.88
CA THR A 73 -7.11 -3.00 -4.51
C THR A 73 -5.95 -2.81 -3.53
N GLY A 74 -4.72 -2.76 -4.05
CA GLY A 74 -3.51 -2.67 -3.24
C GLY A 74 -3.36 -1.38 -2.42
N THR A 75 -3.74 -0.23 -2.96
CA THR A 75 -3.49 1.07 -2.30
C THR A 75 -4.74 1.95 -2.23
N LYS A 76 -4.80 2.84 -1.24
CA LYS A 76 -5.91 3.81 -1.10
C LYS A 76 -6.02 4.73 -2.30
N THR A 77 -4.90 5.18 -2.89
CA THR A 77 -4.91 6.00 -4.10
C THR A 77 -5.55 5.27 -5.29
N LEU A 78 -5.23 3.98 -5.47
CA LEU A 78 -5.89 3.16 -6.49
C LEU A 78 -7.39 2.96 -6.17
N GLN A 79 -7.71 2.82 -4.89
CA GLN A 79 -9.09 2.70 -4.39
C GLN A 79 -9.92 3.94 -4.77
N ASP A 80 -9.37 5.12 -4.50
CA ASP A 80 -10.00 6.41 -4.83
C ASP A 80 -10.12 6.62 -6.34
N GLN A 81 -9.10 6.24 -7.11
CA GLN A 81 -9.17 6.28 -8.57
C GLN A 81 -10.28 5.36 -9.12
N LEU A 82 -10.34 4.13 -8.63
CA LEU A 82 -11.33 3.14 -9.04
C LEU A 82 -12.75 3.63 -8.74
N PHE A 83 -12.97 4.20 -7.54
CA PHE A 83 -14.29 4.63 -7.10
C PHE A 83 -14.73 5.97 -7.67
N ASN A 84 -13.85 6.97 -7.75
CA ASN A 84 -14.24 8.32 -8.18
C ASN A 84 -14.23 8.51 -9.70
N ARG A 85 -13.49 7.68 -10.44
CA ARG A 85 -13.33 7.83 -11.90
C ARG A 85 -13.78 6.59 -12.66
N ASP A 86 -13.15 5.45 -12.43
CA ASP A 86 -13.28 4.30 -13.33
C ASP A 86 -14.68 3.64 -13.23
N LEU A 87 -15.16 3.35 -12.02
CA LEU A 87 -16.50 2.79 -11.78
C LEU A 87 -17.64 3.69 -12.28
N PRO A 88 -17.71 5.00 -11.94
CA PRO A 88 -18.74 5.89 -12.45
C PRO A 88 -18.75 5.95 -13.98
N THR A 89 -17.56 5.97 -14.60
CA THR A 89 -17.43 6.00 -16.07
C THR A 89 -18.01 4.74 -16.71
N VAL A 90 -17.61 3.55 -16.24
CA VAL A 90 -18.12 2.28 -16.80
C VAL A 90 -19.61 2.12 -16.49
N ARG A 91 -20.06 2.44 -15.28
CA ARG A 91 -21.49 2.37 -14.91
C ARG A 91 -22.36 3.27 -15.79
N ALA A 92 -21.91 4.51 -16.06
CA ALA A 92 -22.61 5.44 -16.94
C ALA A 92 -22.67 4.94 -18.39
N ALA A 93 -21.58 4.36 -18.89
CA ALA A 93 -21.52 3.77 -20.22
C ALA A 93 -22.49 2.58 -20.37
N LEU A 94 -22.55 1.71 -19.36
CA LEU A 94 -23.41 0.53 -19.36
C LEU A 94 -24.89 0.84 -19.09
N LYS A 95 -25.20 2.00 -18.50
CA LYS A 95 -26.55 2.40 -18.06
C LYS A 95 -27.23 1.37 -17.14
N VAL A 96 -26.44 0.75 -16.27
CA VAL A 96 -26.92 -0.26 -15.32
C VAL A 96 -27.28 0.37 -13.97
N PRO A 97 -28.39 -0.05 -13.32
CA PRO A 97 -28.83 0.51 -12.04
C PRO A 97 -28.08 -0.12 -10.86
N VAL A 98 -26.74 -0.11 -10.91
CA VAL A 98 -25.89 -0.75 -9.90
C VAL A 98 -25.46 0.27 -8.84
N SER A 99 -25.75 -0.06 -7.58
CA SER A 99 -25.32 0.73 -6.42
C SER A 99 -23.85 0.43 -6.10
N ILE A 100 -23.07 1.47 -5.80
CA ILE A 100 -21.64 1.35 -5.51
C ILE A 100 -21.33 2.03 -4.17
N ALA A 101 -20.42 1.46 -3.39
CA ALA A 101 -19.95 2.03 -2.13
C ALA A 101 -18.44 1.91 -1.98
N LEU A 102 -17.85 2.90 -1.31
CA LEU A 102 -16.44 2.92 -0.93
C LEU A 102 -16.34 2.67 0.58
N LEU A 103 -15.54 1.70 0.99
CA LEU A 103 -15.27 1.45 2.41
C LEU A 103 -13.76 1.51 2.69
N LYS A 104 -13.37 2.41 3.59
CA LYS A 104 -11.99 2.57 4.06
C LYS A 104 -11.87 2.13 5.52
N GLY A 105 -10.63 2.01 5.99
CA GLY A 105 -10.37 1.82 7.43
C GLY A 105 -10.82 3.04 8.24
N ARG A 106 -11.18 2.83 9.51
CA ARG A 106 -11.77 3.86 10.39
C ARG A 106 -10.92 5.12 10.56
N ALA A 107 -9.59 5.00 10.55
CA ALA A 107 -8.63 6.11 10.63
C ALA A 107 -8.61 7.01 9.38
N ASN A 108 -9.48 6.75 8.39
CA ASN A 108 -9.69 7.63 7.24
C ASN A 108 -10.98 8.44 7.36
N TYR A 109 -11.76 8.25 8.42
CA TYR A 109 -12.98 9.00 8.67
C TYR A 109 -12.81 9.85 9.92
N VAL A 110 -13.30 11.09 9.86
CA VAL A 110 -13.44 11.95 11.03
C VAL A 110 -14.31 11.25 12.08
N CYS A 111 -13.90 11.32 13.34
CA CYS A 111 -14.65 10.82 14.47
C CYS A 111 -15.13 12.00 15.31
N HIS A 112 -16.44 12.26 15.31
CA HIS A 112 -17.04 13.36 16.09
C HIS A 112 -16.67 13.32 17.57
N TYR A 113 -16.69 12.14 18.19
CA TYR A 113 -16.32 11.97 19.60
C TYR A 113 -14.90 12.44 19.90
N HIS A 114 -13.91 11.90 19.16
CA HIS A 114 -12.50 12.25 19.36
C HIS A 114 -12.19 13.69 18.96
N LEU A 115 -12.79 14.17 17.87
CA LEU A 115 -12.63 15.55 17.41
C LEU A 115 -13.14 16.56 18.44
N GLU A 116 -14.35 16.37 19.00
CA GLU A 116 -14.90 17.26 20.02
C GLU A 116 -14.09 17.21 21.31
N ARG A 117 -13.73 16.01 21.76
CA ARG A 117 -12.94 15.81 22.99
C ARG A 117 -11.58 16.50 22.89
N ASN A 118 -10.82 16.23 21.84
CA ASN A 118 -9.47 16.77 21.69
C ASN A 118 -9.49 18.28 21.40
N ALA A 119 -10.54 18.80 20.74
CA ALA A 119 -10.72 20.24 20.57
C ALA A 119 -10.96 20.95 21.91
N ARG A 120 -11.66 20.33 22.87
CA ARG A 120 -11.89 20.88 24.23
C ARG A 120 -10.65 20.78 25.11
N ASP A 121 -9.89 19.69 25.03
CA ASP A 121 -8.69 19.49 25.85
C ASP A 121 -7.58 20.50 25.54
N GLY A 122 -7.50 20.99 24.29
CA GLY A 122 -6.61 22.09 23.89
C GLY A 122 -5.10 21.79 23.98
N ARG A 123 -4.72 20.52 24.18
CA ARG A 123 -3.32 20.08 24.34
C ARG A 123 -2.69 19.76 23.00
N PHE A 124 -2.26 20.79 22.28
CA PHE A 124 -1.57 20.67 21.00
C PHE A 124 -0.05 20.72 21.17
N LEU A 125 0.68 19.99 20.33
CA LEU A 125 2.15 20.03 20.31
C LEU A 125 2.65 21.35 19.70
N THR A 126 1.95 21.84 18.68
CA THR A 126 2.29 23.08 17.97
C THR A 126 1.05 23.95 17.69
N ALA A 127 1.28 25.23 17.38
CA ALA A 127 0.22 26.13 16.92
C ALA A 127 -0.38 25.69 15.57
N GLN A 128 0.41 25.02 14.72
CA GLN A 128 -0.05 24.47 13.45
C GLN A 128 -1.03 23.33 13.68
N ASP A 129 -0.75 22.39 14.59
CA ASP A 129 -1.67 21.29 14.90
C ASP A 129 -3.03 21.82 15.38
N ALA A 130 -3.03 22.91 16.15
CA ALA A 130 -4.25 23.57 16.59
C ALA A 130 -5.02 24.21 15.42
N ALA A 131 -4.32 24.78 14.43
CA ALA A 131 -4.93 25.34 13.22
C ALA A 131 -5.52 24.25 12.33
N ASP A 132 -4.77 23.17 12.13
CA ASP A 132 -5.19 21.99 11.38
C ASP A 132 -6.43 21.35 12.02
N LEU A 133 -6.45 21.15 13.34
CA LEU A 133 -7.63 20.59 14.00
C LEU A 133 -8.87 21.46 13.83
N ARG A 134 -8.72 22.80 13.89
CA ARG A 134 -9.82 23.73 13.60
C ARG A 134 -10.30 23.63 12.15
N ALA A 135 -9.40 23.39 11.20
CA ALA A 135 -9.76 23.16 9.81
C ALA A 135 -10.53 21.84 9.65
N ILE A 136 -10.09 20.77 10.32
CA ILE A 136 -10.82 19.50 10.38
C ILE A 136 -12.21 19.68 11.00
N THR A 137 -12.36 20.49 12.05
CA THR A 137 -13.68 20.81 12.63
C THR A 137 -14.62 21.48 11.62
N ARG A 138 -14.13 22.44 10.83
CA ARG A 138 -14.95 23.07 9.77
C ARG A 138 -15.30 22.08 8.67
N PHE A 139 -14.34 21.26 8.25
CA PHE A 139 -14.54 20.22 7.26
C PHE A 139 -15.62 19.21 7.70
N ALA A 140 -15.57 18.75 8.96
CA ALA A 140 -16.53 17.80 9.51
C ALA A 140 -17.99 18.29 9.52
N GLN A 141 -18.21 19.62 9.49
CA GLN A 141 -19.55 20.22 9.45
C GLN A 141 -20.15 20.26 8.03
N VAL A 142 -19.33 20.14 6.98
CA VAL A 142 -19.77 20.31 5.58
C VAL A 142 -19.63 19.04 4.74
N THR A 143 -18.75 18.12 5.13
CA THR A 143 -18.58 16.83 4.45
C THR A 143 -19.78 15.91 4.66
N GLN A 144 -20.12 15.14 3.64
CA GLN A 144 -21.16 14.09 3.73
C GLN A 144 -20.57 12.74 4.11
N THR A 145 -19.30 12.50 3.81
CA THR A 145 -18.65 11.19 3.96
C THR A 145 -17.73 11.14 5.18
N GLY A 146 -17.21 12.30 5.62
CA GLY A 146 -16.19 12.38 6.67
C GLY A 146 -14.82 11.88 6.23
N ASP A 147 -14.61 11.59 4.94
CA ASP A 147 -13.38 11.04 4.42
C ASP A 147 -12.26 12.08 4.45
N LYS A 148 -11.18 11.79 5.17
CA LYS A 148 -10.03 12.70 5.29
C LYS A 148 -9.40 13.08 3.94
N ALA A 149 -9.51 12.23 2.93
CA ALA A 149 -8.96 12.50 1.60
C ALA A 149 -9.66 13.68 0.89
N GLU A 150 -10.88 14.03 1.32
CA GLU A 150 -11.62 15.19 0.81
C GLU A 150 -11.19 16.51 1.49
N CYS A 151 -10.43 16.44 2.59
CA CYS A 151 -10.00 17.62 3.35
C CYS A 151 -8.70 18.19 2.78
N THR A 152 -8.80 19.09 1.80
CA THR A 152 -7.65 19.70 1.12
C THR A 152 -6.88 20.71 1.97
N ASP A 153 -7.52 21.29 2.99
CA ASP A 153 -6.94 22.34 3.84
C ASP A 153 -5.90 21.81 4.84
N VAL A 154 -5.87 20.49 5.07
CA VAL A 154 -5.00 19.86 6.06
C VAL A 154 -4.19 18.76 5.40
N ARG A 155 -2.87 18.80 5.61
CA ARG A 155 -1.98 17.75 5.10
C ARG A 155 -2.36 16.38 5.67
N GLU A 156 -2.30 15.35 4.84
CA GLU A 156 -2.65 13.98 5.26
C GLU A 156 -1.76 13.43 6.39
N ASP A 157 -0.52 13.94 6.50
CA ASP A 157 0.47 13.56 7.51
C ASP A 157 0.41 14.43 8.77
N SER A 158 -0.52 15.38 8.85
CA SER A 158 -0.69 16.23 10.02
C SER A 158 -1.02 15.39 11.28
N PRO A 159 -0.31 15.60 12.40
CA PRO A 159 -0.65 14.95 13.68
C PRO A 159 -2.07 15.24 14.16
N ALA A 160 -2.71 16.31 13.68
CA ALA A 160 -4.10 16.64 14.00
C ALA A 160 -5.09 15.54 13.61
N TRP A 161 -4.80 14.76 12.57
CA TRP A 161 -5.63 13.62 12.18
C TRP A 161 -5.68 12.51 13.23
N ILE A 162 -4.61 12.33 14.02
CA ILE A 162 -4.60 11.35 15.12
C ILE A 162 -5.62 11.78 16.19
N ALA A 163 -5.78 13.08 16.42
CA ALA A 163 -6.75 13.63 17.36
C ALA A 163 -8.19 13.68 16.82
N ALA A 164 -8.37 13.70 15.49
CA ALA A 164 -9.67 13.84 14.84
C ALA A 164 -10.28 12.53 14.34
N THR A 165 -9.52 11.43 14.33
CA THR A 165 -9.98 10.12 13.85
C THR A 165 -9.98 9.11 15.00
N SER A 166 -10.27 7.85 14.71
CA SER A 166 -10.28 6.79 15.71
C SER A 166 -9.67 5.51 15.14
N THR A 167 -9.17 4.66 16.02
CA THR A 167 -8.61 3.33 15.74
C THR A 167 -9.61 2.24 16.11
N ARG A 168 -9.38 0.98 15.71
CA ARG A 168 -10.25 -0.14 16.16
C ARG A 168 -10.32 -0.16 17.69
N ASP A 169 -9.18 0.08 18.32
CA ASP A 169 -8.97 -0.04 19.75
C ASP A 169 -9.67 1.09 20.53
N ASN A 170 -9.63 2.34 20.07
CA ASN A 170 -10.16 3.50 20.81
C ASN A 170 -11.61 3.90 20.45
N CYS A 171 -12.31 3.07 19.66
CA CYS A 171 -13.68 3.32 19.23
C CYS A 171 -14.72 2.81 20.22
N LEU A 172 -15.67 3.66 20.60
CA LEU A 172 -16.78 3.27 21.48
C LEU A 172 -17.85 2.39 20.82
N GLY A 173 -17.84 2.25 19.49
CA GLY A 173 -18.71 1.31 18.79
C GLY A 173 -20.20 1.68 18.88
N GLN A 174 -21.04 0.72 19.25
CA GLN A 174 -22.50 0.90 19.36
C GLN A 174 -22.91 1.81 20.52
N ASP A 175 -22.06 1.92 21.54
CA ASP A 175 -22.30 2.72 22.72
C ASP A 175 -21.93 4.19 22.50
N CYS A 176 -21.26 4.50 21.37
CA CYS A 176 -20.86 5.85 21.02
C CYS A 176 -22.05 6.83 20.98
N PRO A 177 -21.98 8.00 21.68
CA PRO A 177 -23.06 8.99 21.67
C PRO A 177 -23.29 9.61 20.29
N PHE A 178 -22.31 9.55 19.39
CA PHE A 178 -22.39 10.06 18.01
C PHE A 178 -22.71 8.96 16.98
N LYS A 179 -23.24 7.79 17.38
CA LYS A 179 -23.44 6.65 16.47
C LYS A 179 -24.31 6.94 15.25
N GLU A 180 -25.31 7.80 15.37
CA GLU A 180 -26.24 8.14 14.29
C GLU A 180 -25.55 8.98 13.20
N GLU A 181 -24.74 9.95 13.62
CA GLU A 181 -23.96 10.85 12.74
C GLU A 181 -22.58 10.26 12.38
N CYS A 182 -22.27 9.04 12.83
CA CYS A 182 -20.95 8.45 12.65
C CYS A 182 -20.69 8.07 11.18
N PHE A 183 -19.78 8.81 10.55
CA PHE A 183 -19.32 8.55 9.18
C PHE A 183 -18.89 7.10 8.92
N VAL A 184 -18.20 6.46 9.88
CA VAL A 184 -17.80 5.05 9.76
C VAL A 184 -19.02 4.12 9.72
N MET A 185 -20.01 4.36 10.57
CA MET A 185 -21.23 3.54 10.61
C MET A 185 -22.07 3.75 9.35
N GLN A 186 -22.17 4.98 8.86
CA GLN A 186 -22.84 5.27 7.60
C GLN A 186 -22.13 4.60 6.41
N ALA A 187 -20.80 4.70 6.32
CA ALA A 187 -20.02 4.04 5.28
C ALA A 187 -20.21 2.51 5.31
N ARG A 188 -20.24 1.90 6.51
CA ARG A 188 -20.52 0.47 6.67
C ARG A 188 -21.93 0.10 6.22
N ARG A 189 -22.96 0.86 6.60
CA ARG A 189 -24.34 0.63 6.13
C ARG A 189 -24.42 0.70 4.60
N ASN A 190 -23.86 1.76 4.01
CA ASN A 190 -23.81 1.93 2.56
C ASN A 190 -23.08 0.75 1.88
N ALA A 191 -21.97 0.27 2.44
CA ALA A 191 -21.24 -0.89 1.93
C ALA A 191 -22.05 -2.18 2.04
N MET A 192 -22.80 -2.38 3.13
CA MET A 192 -23.66 -3.54 3.30
C MET A 192 -24.82 -3.56 2.32
N GLU A 193 -25.36 -2.40 1.93
CA GLU A 193 -26.48 -2.28 1.00
C GLU A 193 -26.06 -2.33 -0.47
N ALA A 194 -24.83 -1.88 -0.79
CA ALA A 194 -24.37 -1.77 -2.17
C ALA A 194 -24.20 -3.11 -2.90
N ASP A 195 -24.39 -3.06 -4.22
CA ASP A 195 -24.13 -4.16 -5.14
C ASP A 195 -22.61 -4.32 -5.39
N VAL A 196 -21.87 -3.22 -5.47
CA VAL A 196 -20.42 -3.25 -5.64
C VAL A 196 -19.73 -2.46 -4.54
N VAL A 197 -18.87 -3.13 -3.77
CA VAL A 197 -18.12 -2.51 -2.67
C VAL A 197 -16.65 -2.44 -3.04
N VAL A 198 -16.08 -1.24 -2.98
CA VAL A 198 -14.66 -1.00 -3.21
C VAL A 198 -13.92 -0.91 -1.88
N VAL A 199 -12.97 -1.81 -1.67
CA VAL A 199 -12.10 -1.87 -0.48
C VAL A 199 -10.62 -1.91 -0.88
N ASN A 200 -9.73 -1.74 0.09
CA ASN A 200 -8.34 -2.13 -0.09
C ASN A 200 -8.11 -3.58 0.41
N HIS A 201 -6.99 -4.18 0.04
CA HIS A 201 -6.63 -5.54 0.50
C HIS A 201 -6.62 -5.65 2.03
N HIS A 202 -6.16 -4.59 2.69
CA HIS A 202 -6.06 -4.51 4.15
C HIS A 202 -7.43 -4.71 4.83
N LEU A 203 -8.44 -3.97 4.36
CA LEU A 203 -9.78 -4.04 4.91
C LEU A 203 -10.48 -5.36 4.56
N PHE A 204 -10.18 -5.93 3.39
CA PHE A 204 -10.65 -7.27 3.04
C PHE A 204 -10.15 -8.32 4.05
N PHE A 205 -8.85 -8.33 4.36
CA PHE A 205 -8.32 -9.27 5.36
C PHE A 205 -8.82 -8.99 6.77
N ALA A 206 -9.07 -7.73 7.12
CA ALA A 206 -9.71 -7.40 8.40
C ALA A 206 -11.13 -8.00 8.52
N ASP A 207 -11.92 -7.99 7.45
CA ASP A 207 -13.24 -8.65 7.41
C ASP A 207 -13.11 -10.18 7.54
N VAL A 208 -12.15 -10.77 6.85
CA VAL A 208 -11.85 -12.21 6.94
C VAL A 208 -11.52 -12.64 8.38
N MET A 209 -10.69 -11.88 9.09
CA MET A 209 -10.35 -12.18 10.49
C MET A 209 -11.56 -12.05 11.42
N LEU A 210 -12.33 -10.96 11.28
CA LEU A 210 -13.51 -10.74 12.13
C LEU A 210 -14.57 -11.84 11.95
N ARG A 211 -14.73 -12.35 10.73
CA ARG A 211 -15.59 -13.51 10.44
C ARG A 211 -15.08 -14.79 11.10
N ASP A 212 -13.77 -15.04 11.06
CA ASP A 212 -13.13 -16.23 11.65
C ASP A 212 -13.23 -16.23 13.18
N GLU A 213 -13.14 -15.05 13.81
CA GLU A 213 -13.32 -14.83 15.24
C GLU A 213 -14.79 -14.74 15.68
N GLY A 214 -15.74 -14.75 14.74
CA GLY A 214 -17.17 -14.61 15.02
C GLY A 214 -17.62 -13.24 15.53
N MET A 215 -16.79 -12.20 15.36
CA MET A 215 -16.99 -10.85 15.91
C MET A 215 -17.76 -9.88 15.00
N GLY A 216 -18.32 -10.38 13.89
CA GLY A 216 -19.17 -9.65 12.97
C GLY A 216 -18.61 -9.53 11.56
N GLU A 217 -19.37 -8.89 10.66
CA GLU A 217 -19.01 -8.71 9.25
C GLU A 217 -18.92 -7.21 8.92
N LEU A 218 -17.87 -6.81 8.21
CA LEU A 218 -17.68 -5.46 7.65
C LEU A 218 -18.16 -5.37 6.21
N LEU A 219 -18.03 -6.47 5.47
CA LEU A 219 -18.35 -6.57 4.05
C LEU A 219 -19.57 -7.45 3.85
N PRO A 220 -20.42 -7.15 2.85
CA PRO A 220 -21.58 -7.98 2.57
C PRO A 220 -21.17 -9.36 2.05
N ALA A 221 -22.03 -10.36 2.29
CA ALA A 221 -21.95 -11.61 1.55
C ALA A 221 -22.00 -11.32 0.04
N CYS A 222 -21.04 -11.89 -0.70
CA CYS A 222 -20.82 -11.57 -2.11
C CYS A 222 -20.70 -12.84 -2.96
N ASN A 223 -21.02 -12.67 -4.24
CA ASN A 223 -20.94 -13.73 -5.25
C ASN A 223 -19.56 -13.77 -5.91
N ALA A 224 -18.82 -12.67 -5.83
CA ALA A 224 -17.48 -12.56 -6.41
C ALA A 224 -16.59 -11.61 -5.63
N VAL A 225 -15.30 -11.94 -5.58
CA VAL A 225 -14.23 -11.06 -5.11
C VAL A 225 -13.21 -10.88 -6.23
N ILE A 226 -12.92 -9.63 -6.57
CA ILE A 226 -11.92 -9.27 -7.57
C ILE A 226 -10.80 -8.50 -6.87
N PHE A 227 -9.61 -9.07 -6.89
CA PHE A 227 -8.39 -8.45 -6.40
C PHE A 227 -7.63 -7.82 -7.56
N ASP A 228 -7.50 -6.50 -7.53
CA ASP A 228 -6.61 -5.74 -8.40
C ASP A 228 -5.28 -5.45 -7.68
N GLU A 229 -4.18 -5.46 -8.42
CA GLU A 229 -2.81 -5.48 -7.88
C GLU A 229 -2.58 -6.66 -6.91
N ALA A 230 -3.14 -7.81 -7.27
CA ALA A 230 -3.13 -9.04 -6.48
C ALA A 230 -1.73 -9.54 -6.07
N HIS A 231 -0.66 -9.03 -6.69
CA HIS A 231 0.73 -9.29 -6.32
C HIS A 231 1.07 -8.80 -4.90
N GLN A 232 0.32 -7.85 -4.35
CA GLN A 232 0.49 -7.35 -2.97
C GLN A 232 -0.21 -8.21 -1.91
N LEU A 233 -1.10 -9.11 -2.30
CA LEU A 233 -1.92 -9.88 -1.36
C LEU A 233 -1.09 -10.73 -0.38
N PRO A 234 -0.05 -11.48 -0.80
CA PRO A 234 0.69 -12.30 0.14
C PRO A 234 1.32 -11.52 1.28
N GLU A 235 1.95 -10.38 0.97
CA GLU A 235 2.57 -9.51 1.96
C GLU A 235 1.51 -8.83 2.84
N THR A 236 0.41 -8.37 2.24
CA THR A 236 -0.70 -7.78 3.00
C THR A 236 -1.31 -8.79 3.98
N ALA A 237 -1.61 -10.01 3.52
CA ALA A 237 -2.13 -11.08 4.36
C ALA A 237 -1.19 -11.35 5.55
N SER A 238 0.12 -11.39 5.29
CA SER A 238 1.12 -11.67 6.32
C SER A 238 1.09 -10.63 7.44
N LEU A 239 0.92 -9.35 7.07
CA LEU A 239 0.80 -8.26 8.05
C LEU A 239 -0.50 -8.32 8.86
N PHE A 240 -1.62 -8.73 8.26
CA PHE A 240 -2.90 -8.79 8.95
C PHE A 240 -3.03 -9.95 9.91
N PHE A 241 -2.59 -11.14 9.50
CA PHE A 241 -2.63 -12.32 10.35
C PHE A 241 -1.52 -12.34 11.40
N GLY A 242 -0.70 -11.29 11.47
CA GLY A 242 0.30 -11.11 12.51
C GLY A 242 -0.22 -10.33 13.72
N ASP A 243 0.28 -10.69 14.90
CA ASP A 243 0.10 -9.92 16.11
C ASP A 243 1.13 -8.78 16.20
N SER A 244 0.70 -7.64 16.73
CA SER A 244 1.58 -6.52 17.02
C SER A 244 1.20 -5.83 18.32
N VAL A 245 2.21 -5.51 19.13
CA VAL A 245 2.10 -4.64 20.31
C VAL A 245 3.14 -3.53 20.17
N SER A 246 2.69 -2.28 20.12
CA SER A 246 3.58 -1.13 20.00
C SER A 246 3.57 -0.23 21.22
N THR A 247 4.72 0.39 21.51
CA THR A 247 4.84 1.40 22.57
C THR A 247 3.99 2.63 22.27
N ALA A 248 3.72 2.93 20.99
CA ALA A 248 2.78 4.00 20.61
C ALA A 248 1.35 3.70 21.08
N GLN A 249 0.86 2.46 20.88
CA GLN A 249 -0.45 2.03 21.36
C GLN A 249 -0.53 2.06 22.89
N VAL A 250 0.54 1.66 23.58
CA VAL A 250 0.60 1.72 25.05
C VAL A 250 0.55 3.17 25.58
N LEU A 251 1.26 4.09 24.92
CA LEU A 251 1.23 5.52 25.26
C LEU A 251 -0.16 6.14 25.00
N GLU A 252 -0.79 5.76 23.88
CA GLU A 252 -2.17 6.16 23.56
C GLU A 252 -3.14 5.67 24.62
N LEU A 253 -3.07 4.38 24.99
CA LEU A 253 -3.89 3.79 26.04
C LEU A 253 -3.74 4.54 27.37
N ALA A 254 -2.51 4.83 27.79
CA ALA A 254 -2.28 5.58 29.03
C ALA A 254 -2.85 7.01 28.97
N ARG A 255 -2.74 7.70 27.82
CA ARG A 255 -3.32 9.03 27.61
C ARG A 255 -4.84 9.01 27.63
N ASP A 256 -5.45 8.04 26.96
CA ASP A 256 -6.90 7.88 26.88
C ASP A 256 -7.47 7.58 28.27
N THR A 257 -6.90 6.59 28.97
CA THR A 257 -7.33 6.22 30.33
C THR A 257 -7.18 7.38 31.30
N ARG A 258 -6.08 8.15 31.24
CA ARG A 258 -5.91 9.33 32.11
C ARG A 258 -6.99 10.36 31.91
N SER A 259 -7.35 10.62 30.65
CA SER A 259 -8.36 11.62 30.31
C SER A 259 -9.76 11.14 30.70
N GLU A 260 -10.09 9.87 30.46
CA GLU A 260 -11.34 9.25 30.91
C GLU A 260 -11.44 9.20 32.45
N THR A 261 -10.32 8.94 33.14
CA THR A 261 -10.25 8.98 34.61
C THR A 261 -10.54 10.38 35.14
N VAL A 262 -9.99 11.43 34.52
CA VAL A 262 -10.30 12.81 34.89
C VAL A 262 -11.76 13.16 34.61
N ALA A 263 -12.41 12.54 33.62
CA ALA A 263 -13.83 12.77 33.35
C ALA A 263 -14.75 12.02 34.34
N ALA A 264 -14.50 10.72 34.58
CA ALA A 264 -15.44 9.80 35.22
C ALA A 264 -14.97 9.19 36.56
N ALA A 265 -13.69 9.28 36.92
CA ALA A 265 -13.11 8.64 38.11
C ALA A 265 -12.05 9.51 38.81
N ARG A 266 -12.35 10.80 39.02
CA ARG A 266 -11.41 11.81 39.56
C ARG A 266 -10.83 11.46 40.94
N ASP A 267 -11.55 10.67 41.72
CA ASP A 267 -11.17 10.16 43.04
C ASP A 267 -10.10 9.06 42.98
N CYS A 268 -9.90 8.41 41.84
CA CYS A 268 -8.93 7.33 41.69
C CYS A 268 -7.53 7.85 41.32
N VAL A 269 -6.83 8.42 42.31
CA VAL A 269 -5.44 8.91 42.13
C VAL A 269 -4.50 7.79 41.68
N ALA A 270 -4.71 6.57 42.19
CA ALA A 270 -3.92 5.40 41.81
C ALA A 270 -3.92 5.14 40.30
N MET A 271 -5.04 5.39 39.61
CA MET A 271 -5.12 5.23 38.16
C MET A 271 -4.23 6.23 37.42
N ILE A 272 -4.15 7.48 37.91
CA ILE A 272 -3.25 8.49 37.32
C ILE A 272 -1.80 8.05 37.46
N ASP A 273 -1.39 7.52 38.62
CA ASP A 273 -0.04 7.03 38.81
C ASP A 273 0.26 5.79 37.94
N GLN A 274 -0.70 4.87 37.79
CA GLN A 274 -0.53 3.75 36.86
C GLN A 274 -0.40 4.18 35.40
N THR A 275 -1.10 5.23 34.95
CA THR A 275 -0.90 5.76 33.59
C THR A 275 0.54 6.28 33.38
N ARG A 276 1.15 6.89 34.41
CA ARG A 276 2.54 7.36 34.34
C ARG A 276 3.54 6.20 34.35
N ASN A 277 3.29 5.17 35.16
CA ASN A 277 4.13 3.97 35.20
C ASN A 277 4.13 3.24 33.85
N LEU A 278 2.95 3.11 33.24
CA LEU A 278 2.79 2.50 31.93
C LEU A 278 3.49 3.32 30.83
N GLU A 279 3.34 4.64 30.84
CA GLU A 279 4.07 5.54 29.93
C GLU A 279 5.59 5.41 30.08
N LYS A 280 6.07 5.30 31.32
CA LYS A 280 7.49 5.12 31.62
C LYS A 280 7.99 3.80 31.05
N ALA A 281 7.34 2.68 31.33
CA ALA A 281 7.75 1.36 30.83
C ALA A 281 7.82 1.31 29.30
N ALA A 282 6.84 1.91 28.61
CA ALA A 282 6.82 1.99 27.15
C ALA A 282 8.00 2.82 26.59
N ARG A 283 8.36 3.93 27.25
CA ARG A 283 9.50 4.78 26.87
C ARG A 283 10.83 4.11 27.18
N ASP A 284 10.96 3.48 28.34
CA ASP A 284 12.17 2.77 28.75
C ASP A 284 12.48 1.62 27.76
N LEU A 285 11.47 0.85 27.34
CA LEU A 285 11.62 -0.16 26.28
C LEU A 285 12.08 0.46 24.95
N ARG A 286 11.52 1.61 24.56
CA ARG A 286 11.96 2.32 23.35
C ARG A 286 13.41 2.79 23.46
N LEU A 287 13.87 3.21 24.63
CA LEU A 287 15.22 3.75 24.84
C LEU A 287 16.34 2.72 24.67
N VAL A 288 16.04 1.41 24.78
CA VAL A 288 17.00 0.31 24.52
C VAL A 288 17.69 0.44 23.16
N PHE A 289 17.00 1.03 22.17
CA PHE A 289 17.48 1.16 20.79
C PHE A 289 18.04 2.55 20.45
N GLY A 290 18.20 3.44 21.42
CA GLY A 290 18.78 4.78 21.21
C GLY A 290 18.02 5.60 20.16
N THR A 291 18.73 6.19 19.19
CA THR A 291 18.11 7.01 18.12
C THR A 291 17.95 6.25 16.80
N GLU A 292 18.25 4.96 16.79
CA GLU A 292 18.22 4.15 15.57
C GLU A 292 16.78 3.89 15.12
N SER A 293 16.61 3.73 13.80
CA SER A 293 15.43 3.10 13.22
C SER A 293 15.89 1.83 12.50
N ALA A 294 15.26 0.71 12.83
CA ALA A 294 15.70 -0.60 12.38
C ALA A 294 14.54 -1.59 12.38
N ARG A 295 14.63 -2.61 11.54
CA ARG A 295 13.81 -3.82 11.62
C ARG A 295 14.77 -4.97 11.91
N ILE A 296 14.57 -5.66 13.02
CA ILE A 296 15.47 -6.72 13.48
C ILE A 296 14.69 -7.94 13.98
N SER A 297 15.33 -9.10 13.97
CA SER A 297 14.72 -10.33 14.49
C SER A 297 14.60 -10.28 16.01
N ALA A 298 13.69 -11.07 16.59
CA ALA A 298 13.59 -11.19 18.04
C ALA A 298 14.90 -11.68 18.69
N ALA A 299 15.67 -12.53 17.99
CA ALA A 299 16.99 -12.98 18.45
C ALA A 299 17.99 -11.82 18.55
N GLN A 300 18.10 -10.98 17.51
CA GLN A 300 18.95 -9.79 17.52
C GLN A 300 18.48 -8.73 18.53
N ALA A 301 17.17 -8.64 18.79
CA ALA A 301 16.65 -7.76 19.81
C ALA A 301 17.05 -8.21 21.22
N ALA A 302 17.00 -9.53 21.49
CA ALA A 302 17.43 -10.11 22.76
C ALA A 302 18.94 -9.94 23.06
N GLU A 303 19.76 -9.73 22.02
CA GLU A 303 21.18 -9.38 22.19
C GLU A 303 21.39 -7.94 22.70
N ARG A 304 20.37 -7.08 22.63
CA ARG A 304 20.47 -5.70 23.15
C ARG A 304 20.38 -5.71 24.67
N GLU A 305 21.30 -4.95 25.30
CA GLU A 305 21.35 -4.82 26.75
C GLU A 305 20.00 -4.33 27.31
N ASN A 306 19.50 -5.00 28.35
CA ASN A 306 18.23 -4.72 29.01
C ASN A 306 16.95 -4.94 28.19
N PHE A 307 17.01 -5.44 26.94
CA PHE A 307 15.80 -5.63 26.13
C PHE A 307 14.77 -6.54 26.81
N ASP A 308 15.16 -7.77 27.16
CA ASP A 308 14.25 -8.74 27.79
C ASP A 308 13.71 -8.22 29.14
N ALA A 309 14.56 -7.55 29.92
CA ALA A 309 14.17 -6.93 31.18
C ALA A 309 13.15 -5.80 31.00
N MET A 310 13.29 -4.98 29.94
CA MET A 310 12.33 -3.92 29.63
C MET A 310 11.02 -4.46 29.06
N VAL A 311 11.05 -5.55 28.29
CA VAL A 311 9.85 -6.25 27.85
C VAL A 311 9.08 -6.83 29.04
N GLU A 312 9.79 -7.43 30.00
CA GLU A 312 9.20 -7.92 31.26
C GLU A 312 8.67 -6.78 32.14
N ALA A 313 9.37 -5.65 32.20
CA ALA A 313 8.89 -4.47 32.91
C ALA A 313 7.59 -3.89 32.29
N LEU A 314 7.49 -3.89 30.96
CA LEU A 314 6.26 -3.47 30.26
C LEU A 314 5.09 -4.43 30.56
N ASP A 315 5.34 -5.73 30.51
CA ASP A 315 4.35 -6.77 30.86
C ASP A 315 3.83 -6.62 32.30
N LYS A 316 4.75 -6.39 33.25
CA LYS A 316 4.40 -6.10 34.64
C LYS A 316 3.59 -4.81 34.76
N ALA A 317 4.01 -3.74 34.07
CA ALA A 317 3.29 -2.46 34.10
C ALA A 317 1.87 -2.56 33.53
N LEU A 318 1.67 -3.34 32.47
CA LEU A 318 0.34 -3.64 31.93
C LEU A 318 -0.52 -4.41 32.94
N THR A 319 0.08 -5.39 33.64
CA THR A 319 -0.61 -6.18 34.69
C THR A 319 -1.04 -5.29 35.87
N ASP A 320 -0.14 -4.47 36.40
CA ASP A 320 -0.44 -3.55 37.51
C ASP A 320 -1.49 -2.50 37.08
N PHE A 321 -1.41 -2.01 35.85
CA PHE A 321 -2.37 -1.07 35.26
C PHE A 321 -3.76 -1.70 35.09
N HIS A 322 -3.84 -2.93 34.59
CA HIS A 322 -5.08 -3.70 34.45
C HIS A 322 -5.79 -3.85 35.80
N ALA A 323 -5.06 -4.24 36.84
CA ALA A 323 -5.62 -4.47 38.17
C ALA A 323 -6.34 -3.24 38.74
N VAL A 324 -5.80 -2.04 38.51
CA VAL A 324 -6.46 -0.79 38.94
C VAL A 324 -7.60 -0.43 38.00
N LEU A 325 -7.39 -0.49 36.68
CA LEU A 325 -8.38 -0.10 35.68
C LEU A 325 -9.65 -0.96 35.76
N ALA A 326 -9.52 -2.26 36.02
CA ALA A 326 -10.64 -3.18 36.17
C ALA A 326 -11.62 -2.73 37.27
N THR A 327 -11.13 -2.12 38.35
CA THR A 327 -11.99 -1.60 39.44
C THR A 327 -12.78 -0.34 39.06
N GLN A 328 -12.39 0.33 37.98
CA GLN A 328 -12.99 1.60 37.54
C GLN A 328 -13.74 1.47 36.20
N ALA A 329 -13.61 0.35 35.51
CA ALA A 329 -14.10 0.14 34.14
C ALA A 329 -15.61 0.37 34.00
N GLU A 330 -16.41 0.00 35.00
CA GLU A 330 -17.87 0.17 34.97
C GLU A 330 -18.32 1.64 35.10
N ARG A 331 -17.41 2.57 35.47
CA ARG A 331 -17.77 3.98 35.68
C ARG A 331 -18.03 4.76 34.39
N SER A 332 -17.48 4.29 33.26
CA SER A 332 -17.74 4.88 31.95
C SER A 332 -17.37 3.90 30.84
N GLU A 333 -18.05 3.98 29.71
CA GLU A 333 -17.75 3.20 28.52
C GLU A 333 -16.31 3.41 28.03
N GLY A 334 -15.79 4.65 28.16
CA GLY A 334 -14.40 4.98 27.83
C GLY A 334 -13.39 4.18 28.66
N LEU A 335 -13.62 4.04 29.97
CA LEU A 335 -12.77 3.21 30.85
C LEU A 335 -12.95 1.72 30.57
N GLY A 336 -14.18 1.24 30.32
CA GLY A 336 -14.43 -0.14 29.90
C GLY A 336 -13.72 -0.49 28.59
N ASN A 337 -13.71 0.41 27.61
CA ASN A 337 -12.96 0.25 26.38
C ASN A 337 -11.44 0.22 26.62
N CYS A 338 -10.93 1.06 27.53
CA CYS A 338 -9.52 1.02 27.91
C CYS A 338 -9.13 -0.33 28.56
N LEU A 339 -10.00 -0.92 29.40
CA LEU A 339 -9.75 -2.22 30.02
C LEU A 339 -9.57 -3.33 28.98
N ARG A 340 -10.52 -3.43 28.04
CA ARG A 340 -10.48 -4.42 26.96
C ARG A 340 -9.22 -4.29 26.10
N ARG A 341 -8.80 -3.05 25.79
CA ARG A 341 -7.52 -2.79 25.10
C ARG A 341 -6.31 -3.26 25.91
N THR A 342 -6.31 -3.08 27.23
CA THR A 342 -5.23 -3.58 28.10
C THR A 342 -5.14 -5.10 28.03
N GLU A 343 -6.28 -5.79 28.08
CA GLU A 343 -6.36 -7.26 28.01
C GLU A 343 -5.84 -7.79 26.66
N GLU A 344 -6.30 -7.23 25.55
CA GLU A 344 -5.81 -7.59 24.20
C GLU A 344 -4.29 -7.35 24.06
N MET A 345 -3.78 -6.23 24.57
CA MET A 345 -2.33 -5.94 24.51
C MET A 345 -1.51 -6.91 25.38
N ALA A 346 -2.02 -7.26 26.56
CA ALA A 346 -1.36 -8.22 27.46
C ALA A 346 -1.32 -9.62 26.83
N GLU A 347 -2.41 -10.07 26.22
CA GLU A 347 -2.48 -11.36 25.50
C GLU A 347 -1.49 -11.41 24.34
N ARG A 348 -1.50 -10.39 23.46
CA ARG A 348 -0.56 -10.32 22.33
C ARG A 348 0.89 -10.24 22.79
N LEU A 349 1.18 -9.51 23.88
CA LEU A 349 2.53 -9.43 24.44
C LEU A 349 2.96 -10.79 25.03
N ALA A 350 2.06 -11.51 25.69
CA ALA A 350 2.30 -12.84 26.21
C ALA A 350 2.60 -13.84 25.07
N ASN A 351 1.78 -13.84 24.01
CA ASN A 351 2.01 -14.65 22.80
C ASN A 351 3.34 -14.29 22.13
N TRP A 352 3.67 -13.00 22.01
CA TRP A 352 4.96 -12.58 21.46
C TRP A 352 6.15 -13.08 22.29
N ARG A 353 6.07 -13.04 23.63
CA ARG A 353 7.14 -13.55 24.51
C ARG A 353 7.26 -15.07 24.44
N LYS A 354 6.12 -15.77 24.47
CA LYS A 354 6.01 -17.23 24.48
C LYS A 354 4.99 -17.67 23.43
N PRO A 355 5.42 -17.81 22.16
CA PRO A 355 4.50 -18.15 21.09
C PRO A 355 3.93 -19.55 21.26
N GLU A 356 2.62 -19.69 21.07
CA GLU A 356 1.94 -20.99 21.11
C GLU A 356 2.20 -21.80 19.83
N GLU A 357 2.36 -21.12 18.70
CA GLU A 357 2.61 -21.71 17.38
C GLU A 357 4.12 -21.85 17.07
N LYS A 358 4.50 -22.96 16.42
CA LYS A 358 5.90 -23.25 16.07
C LYS A 358 6.43 -22.46 14.87
N ASP A 359 5.56 -22.01 13.97
CA ASP A 359 5.91 -21.35 12.71
C ASP A 359 5.62 -19.84 12.73
N LEU A 360 5.80 -19.21 13.89
CA LEU A 360 5.59 -17.77 14.10
C LEU A 360 6.91 -17.01 14.03
N ILE A 361 7.03 -16.05 13.09
CA ILE A 361 8.22 -15.21 12.96
C ILE A 361 8.08 -13.99 13.86
N ARG A 362 8.96 -13.88 14.86
CA ARG A 362 9.01 -12.74 15.78
C ARG A 362 10.08 -11.74 15.38
N TRP A 363 9.70 -10.47 15.33
CA TRP A 363 10.58 -9.38 14.95
C TRP A 363 10.21 -8.07 15.64
N VAL A 364 11.15 -7.13 15.67
CA VAL A 364 10.99 -5.81 16.29
C VAL A 364 11.19 -4.72 15.24
N GLU A 365 10.25 -3.78 15.19
CA GLU A 365 10.36 -2.56 14.40
C GLU A 365 10.63 -1.36 15.32
N VAL A 366 11.70 -0.64 15.04
CA VAL A 366 12.10 0.55 15.80
C VAL A 366 11.89 1.77 14.92
N PHE A 367 10.99 2.65 15.34
CA PHE A 367 10.78 3.97 14.77
C PHE A 367 11.48 5.02 15.63
N THR A 368 11.56 6.27 15.17
CA THR A 368 12.20 7.36 15.94
C THR A 368 11.60 7.58 17.32
N GLN A 369 10.29 7.38 17.49
CA GLN A 369 9.56 7.68 18.74
C GLN A 369 8.81 6.47 19.32
N SER A 370 8.79 5.34 18.61
CA SER A 370 8.03 4.17 19.00
C SER A 370 8.76 2.88 18.62
N LEU A 371 8.32 1.78 19.22
CA LEU A 371 8.81 0.44 18.97
C LEU A 371 7.59 -0.47 18.84
N ALA A 372 7.62 -1.41 17.91
CA ALA A 372 6.60 -2.44 17.72
C ALA A 372 7.21 -3.83 17.83
N LEU A 373 6.61 -4.65 18.68
CA LEU A 373 6.87 -6.08 18.80
C LEU A 373 5.89 -6.81 17.89
N ASN A 374 6.39 -7.45 16.85
CA ASN A 374 5.58 -8.08 15.81
C ASN A 374 5.80 -9.60 15.81
N ALA A 375 4.72 -10.34 15.57
CA ALA A 375 4.72 -11.77 15.37
C ALA A 375 3.88 -12.11 14.14
N THR A 376 4.49 -12.67 13.10
CA THR A 376 3.84 -12.89 11.80
C THR A 376 3.87 -14.36 11.43
N PRO A 377 2.73 -14.97 11.03
CA PRO A 377 2.71 -16.33 10.52
C PRO A 377 3.63 -16.51 9.33
N LEU A 378 4.32 -17.65 9.26
CA LEU A 378 5.22 -17.96 8.16
C LEU A 378 4.48 -18.14 6.82
N HIS A 379 3.28 -18.72 6.86
CA HIS A 379 2.46 -19.03 5.69
C HIS A 379 1.05 -18.45 5.83
N VAL A 380 0.60 -17.71 4.81
CA VAL A 380 -0.78 -17.16 4.74
C VAL A 380 -1.75 -18.08 3.98
N SER A 381 -1.23 -19.14 3.37
CA SER A 381 -1.97 -20.07 2.52
C SER A 381 -3.14 -20.73 3.23
N ASP A 382 -2.99 -21.05 4.51
CA ASP A 382 -3.98 -21.82 5.27
C ASP A 382 -5.23 -20.99 5.57
N VAL A 383 -5.06 -19.71 5.85
CA VAL A 383 -6.21 -18.81 6.05
C VAL A 383 -6.97 -18.61 4.74
N PHE A 384 -6.24 -18.41 3.64
CA PHE A 384 -6.86 -18.21 2.34
C PHE A 384 -7.58 -19.47 1.85
N LYS A 385 -7.00 -20.65 2.12
CA LYS A 385 -7.63 -21.94 1.88
C LYS A 385 -8.98 -22.07 2.60
N ARG A 386 -9.05 -21.73 3.89
CA ARG A 386 -10.32 -21.76 4.65
C ARG A 386 -11.38 -20.84 4.05
N GLN A 387 -10.99 -19.66 3.57
CA GLN A 387 -11.92 -18.74 2.89
C GLN A 387 -12.41 -19.27 1.55
N LEU A 388 -11.56 -19.96 0.79
CA LEU A 388 -11.93 -20.59 -0.49
C LEU A 388 -12.83 -21.82 -0.30
N GLU A 389 -12.64 -22.59 0.78
CA GLU A 389 -13.45 -23.77 1.13
C GLU A 389 -14.85 -23.42 1.66
N GLY A 390 -15.09 -22.15 1.99
CA GLY A 390 -16.36 -21.65 2.50
C GLY A 390 -17.47 -21.59 1.44
N HIS A 391 -18.12 -20.44 1.30
CA HIS A 391 -19.26 -20.29 0.39
C HIS A 391 -18.80 -20.21 -1.07
N PRO A 392 -19.37 -21.01 -1.99
CA PRO A 392 -19.04 -20.95 -3.41
C PRO A 392 -19.21 -19.53 -3.97
N ARG A 393 -18.11 -18.96 -4.45
CA ARG A 393 -18.05 -17.63 -5.07
C ARG A 393 -16.89 -17.59 -6.07
N ALA A 394 -16.95 -16.68 -7.02
CA ALA A 394 -15.85 -16.46 -7.95
C ALA A 394 -14.72 -15.66 -7.30
N TRP A 395 -13.47 -16.00 -7.61
CA TRP A 395 -12.29 -15.30 -7.12
C TRP A 395 -11.39 -14.91 -8.29
N ILE A 396 -11.22 -13.62 -8.52
CA ILE A 396 -10.42 -13.11 -9.62
C ILE A 396 -9.19 -12.40 -9.06
N PHE A 397 -8.01 -12.91 -9.36
CA PHE A 397 -6.73 -12.28 -9.02
C PHE A 397 -6.16 -11.68 -10.28
N THR A 398 -6.02 -10.36 -10.31
CA THR A 398 -5.42 -9.67 -11.45
C THR A 398 -4.37 -8.66 -11.05
N SER A 399 -3.29 -8.61 -11.83
CA SER A 399 -2.21 -7.65 -11.68
C SER A 399 -1.46 -7.56 -13.01
N ALA A 400 -0.68 -6.49 -13.19
CA ALA A 400 0.19 -6.36 -14.36
C ALA A 400 1.36 -7.35 -14.31
N THR A 401 1.60 -7.95 -13.15
CA THR A 401 2.81 -8.70 -12.82
C THR A 401 2.48 -9.78 -11.78
N LEU A 402 2.24 -11.02 -12.21
CA LEU A 402 1.99 -12.19 -11.36
C LEU A 402 2.81 -13.41 -11.81
N ALA A 403 2.93 -13.60 -13.12
CA ALA A 403 3.66 -14.70 -13.71
C ALA A 403 5.16 -14.40 -13.76
N VAL A 404 5.95 -15.43 -13.53
CA VAL A 404 7.40 -15.42 -13.73
C VAL A 404 7.72 -16.10 -15.06
N GLY A 405 8.55 -15.47 -15.89
CA GLY A 405 8.88 -16.00 -17.22
C GLY A 405 7.70 -15.95 -18.20
N LYS A 406 7.51 -17.01 -19.00
CA LYS A 406 6.47 -17.10 -20.05
C LYS A 406 5.17 -17.72 -19.52
N ALA A 407 4.53 -17.11 -18.53
CA ALA A 407 3.23 -17.51 -17.95
C ALA A 407 3.23 -18.60 -16.85
N ASP A 408 4.28 -18.73 -16.04
CA ASP A 408 4.22 -19.59 -14.84
C ASP A 408 3.65 -18.83 -13.63
N PHE A 409 2.45 -19.23 -13.19
CA PHE A 409 1.77 -18.72 -11.99
C PHE A 409 2.00 -19.58 -10.74
N GLY A 410 2.75 -20.67 -10.84
CA GLY A 410 2.92 -21.64 -9.75
C GLY A 410 3.51 -21.02 -8.48
N HIS A 411 4.36 -20.00 -8.60
CA HIS A 411 4.87 -19.26 -7.44
C HIS A 411 3.73 -18.55 -6.69
N TYR A 412 2.96 -17.72 -7.39
CA TYR A 412 1.83 -16.99 -6.82
C TYR A 412 0.74 -17.93 -6.28
N CYS A 413 0.40 -18.98 -7.03
CA CYS A 413 -0.58 -19.97 -6.59
C CYS A 413 -0.14 -20.74 -5.34
N ARG A 414 1.15 -20.99 -5.12
CA ARG A 414 1.63 -21.60 -3.87
C ARG A 414 1.55 -20.62 -2.71
N GLU A 415 2.00 -19.38 -2.91
CA GLU A 415 2.03 -18.35 -1.88
C GLU A 415 0.63 -18.00 -1.37
N MET A 416 -0.34 -17.92 -2.28
CA MET A 416 -1.76 -17.68 -1.96
C MET A 416 -2.53 -18.93 -1.52
N GLY A 417 -1.90 -20.11 -1.48
CA GLY A 417 -2.60 -21.35 -1.15
C GLY A 417 -3.70 -21.71 -2.15
N LEU A 418 -3.44 -21.58 -3.45
CA LEU A 418 -4.34 -21.98 -4.56
C LEU A 418 -3.90 -23.29 -5.23
N ALA A 419 -2.68 -23.76 -4.97
CA ALA A 419 -2.10 -24.92 -5.65
C ALA A 419 -2.75 -26.27 -5.31
N TRP A 420 -3.57 -26.33 -4.25
CA TRP A 420 -4.26 -27.56 -3.81
C TRP A 420 -5.62 -27.77 -4.49
N MET A 421 -6.14 -26.77 -5.21
CA MET A 421 -7.51 -26.78 -5.73
C MET A 421 -7.71 -27.81 -6.84
N ASP A 422 -8.88 -28.46 -6.83
CA ASP A 422 -9.36 -29.35 -7.89
C ASP A 422 -10.80 -28.98 -8.29
N PRO A 423 -11.07 -28.52 -9.53
CA PRO A 423 -10.09 -28.28 -10.60
C PRO A 423 -9.13 -27.14 -10.27
N PRO A 424 -7.92 -27.11 -10.87
CA PRO A 424 -6.96 -26.04 -10.62
C PRO A 424 -7.49 -24.67 -11.06
N PRO A 425 -6.91 -23.57 -10.55
CA PRO A 425 -7.26 -22.22 -10.96
C PRO A 425 -7.13 -22.04 -12.48
N LEU A 426 -8.07 -21.30 -13.08
CA LEU A 426 -7.89 -20.77 -14.42
C LEU A 426 -6.70 -19.81 -14.42
N THR A 427 -5.86 -19.87 -15.46
CA THR A 427 -4.74 -18.94 -15.63
C THR A 427 -4.76 -18.34 -17.03
N ALA A 428 -4.40 -17.05 -17.13
CA ALA A 428 -4.31 -16.35 -18.40
C ALA A 428 -3.29 -15.21 -18.33
N VAL A 429 -2.55 -15.00 -19.42
CA VAL A 429 -1.59 -13.89 -19.55
C VAL A 429 -1.89 -13.12 -20.82
N TRP A 430 -2.05 -11.81 -20.68
CA TRP A 430 -2.13 -10.88 -21.80
C TRP A 430 -0.94 -9.92 -21.76
N GLY A 431 -0.14 -9.95 -22.82
CA GLY A 431 0.93 -8.98 -23.02
C GLY A 431 0.40 -7.56 -23.18
N SER A 432 1.27 -6.57 -22.98
CA SER A 432 0.92 -5.18 -23.27
C SER A 432 0.65 -4.99 -24.77
N PRO A 433 -0.34 -4.16 -25.15
CA PRO A 433 -0.63 -3.86 -26.55
C PRO A 433 0.38 -2.88 -27.20
N PHE A 434 1.32 -2.32 -26.43
CA PHE A 434 2.22 -1.26 -26.89
C PHE A 434 3.44 -1.79 -27.66
N ASP A 435 3.91 -0.99 -28.62
CA ASP A 435 5.12 -1.27 -29.38
C ASP A 435 6.35 -0.72 -28.63
N TYR A 436 6.78 -1.45 -27.60
CA TYR A 436 7.93 -1.05 -26.79
C TYR A 436 9.24 -0.96 -27.59
N ALA A 437 9.38 -1.70 -28.69
CA ALA A 437 10.59 -1.65 -29.49
C ALA A 437 10.76 -0.26 -30.12
N GLU A 438 9.68 0.31 -30.63
CA GLU A 438 9.71 1.67 -31.19
C GLU A 438 9.55 2.77 -30.14
N GLN A 439 8.71 2.54 -29.13
CA GLN A 439 8.36 3.57 -28.15
C GLN A 439 9.41 3.78 -27.06
N ALA A 440 10.17 2.75 -26.68
CA ALA A 440 11.01 2.80 -25.50
C ALA A 440 12.44 2.31 -25.72
N LEU A 441 13.36 2.95 -25.01
CA LEU A 441 14.77 2.59 -24.97
C LEU A 441 15.18 2.27 -23.52
N LEU A 442 15.66 1.06 -23.29
CA LEU A 442 16.30 0.63 -22.05
C LEU A 442 17.79 1.00 -22.11
N TYR A 443 18.18 1.95 -21.27
CA TYR A 443 19.57 2.38 -21.10
C TYR A 443 20.16 1.81 -19.81
N ALA A 444 21.27 1.08 -19.95
CA ALA A 444 22.06 0.57 -18.82
C ALA A 444 23.49 1.18 -18.89
N PRO A 445 23.80 2.21 -18.09
CA PRO A 445 25.09 2.90 -18.12
C PRO A 445 26.28 1.95 -17.92
N ALA A 446 27.37 2.21 -18.65
CA ALA A 446 28.63 1.52 -18.47
C ALA A 446 29.47 2.16 -17.35
N GLY A 447 30.29 1.34 -16.66
CA GLY A 447 31.21 1.84 -15.63
C GLY A 447 30.55 2.33 -14.34
N MET A 448 29.32 1.88 -14.06
CA MET A 448 28.70 2.11 -12.75
C MET A 448 29.46 1.33 -11.66
N PRO A 449 29.76 1.93 -10.50
CA PRO A 449 30.28 1.19 -9.36
C PRO A 449 29.22 0.22 -8.81
N GLU A 450 29.63 -0.72 -7.96
CA GLU A 450 28.70 -1.61 -7.27
C GLU A 450 27.74 -0.79 -6.35
N PRO A 451 26.47 -1.20 -6.17
CA PRO A 451 25.48 -0.45 -5.40
C PRO A 451 25.84 -0.12 -3.95
N ASN A 452 26.79 -0.85 -3.35
CA ASN A 452 27.27 -0.62 -1.98
C ASN A 452 28.46 0.35 -1.91
N SER A 453 28.98 0.80 -3.05
CA SER A 453 30.09 1.75 -3.08
C SER A 453 29.68 3.13 -2.57
N PRO A 454 30.54 3.84 -1.80
CA PRO A 454 30.21 5.15 -1.25
C PRO A 454 29.86 6.22 -2.30
N ASP A 455 30.44 6.15 -3.49
CA ASP A 455 30.27 7.09 -4.60
C ASP A 455 29.13 6.72 -5.57
N TYR A 456 28.38 5.64 -5.27
CA TYR A 456 27.34 5.14 -6.16
C TYR A 456 26.23 6.17 -6.40
N THR A 457 25.77 6.82 -5.33
CA THR A 457 24.66 7.78 -5.37
C THR A 457 25.02 9.00 -6.22
N GLU A 458 26.24 9.50 -6.05
CA GLU A 458 26.84 10.58 -6.84
C GLU A 458 26.94 10.19 -8.32
N ARG A 459 27.33 8.95 -8.60
CA ARG A 459 27.39 8.45 -9.98
C ARG A 459 26.01 8.38 -10.63
N VAL A 460 24.99 7.94 -9.91
CA VAL A 460 23.60 7.91 -10.40
C VAL A 460 23.13 9.31 -10.79
N ALA A 461 23.34 10.31 -9.94
CA ALA A 461 22.96 11.70 -10.24
C ALA A 461 23.72 12.23 -11.48
N LYS A 462 25.02 11.92 -11.60
CA LYS A 462 25.83 12.29 -12.76
C LYS A 462 25.32 11.69 -14.07
N VAL A 463 24.85 10.44 -14.05
CA VAL A 463 24.23 9.79 -15.22
C VAL A 463 22.84 10.37 -15.52
N ALA A 464 22.06 10.69 -14.49
CA ALA A 464 20.71 11.21 -14.65
C ALA A 464 20.67 12.62 -15.26
N LEU A 465 21.61 13.51 -14.88
CA LEU A 465 21.63 14.91 -15.31
C LEU A 465 21.56 15.12 -16.85
N PRO A 466 22.43 14.53 -17.69
CA PRO A 466 22.35 14.71 -19.14
C PRO A 466 21.02 14.20 -19.71
N LEU A 467 20.49 13.09 -19.17
CA LEU A 467 19.20 12.55 -19.58
C LEU A 467 18.03 13.46 -19.18
N ILE A 468 18.04 14.02 -17.96
CA ILE A 468 17.03 14.96 -17.47
C ILE A 468 16.97 16.20 -18.37
N ARG A 469 18.14 16.74 -18.76
CA ARG A 469 18.23 17.89 -19.65
C ARG A 469 17.73 17.56 -21.05
N ALA A 470 18.13 16.42 -21.60
CA ALA A 470 17.65 15.92 -22.89
C ALA A 470 16.12 15.70 -22.91
N ALA A 471 15.58 15.16 -21.81
CA ALA A 471 14.15 14.99 -21.59
C ALA A 471 13.41 16.32 -21.33
N ARG A 472 14.12 17.43 -21.08
CA ARG A 472 13.57 18.74 -20.66
C ARG A 472 12.73 18.60 -19.39
N GLY A 473 13.30 17.93 -18.40
CA GLY A 473 12.58 17.48 -17.21
C GLY A 473 11.81 16.20 -17.52
N ARG A 474 10.49 16.17 -17.27
CA ARG A 474 9.60 15.02 -17.58
C ARG A 474 10.15 13.70 -17.05
N THR A 475 10.71 13.75 -15.85
CA THR A 475 11.55 12.67 -15.31
C THR A 475 11.03 12.20 -13.97
N PHE A 476 10.94 10.88 -13.81
CA PHE A 476 10.87 10.24 -12.50
C PHE A 476 12.24 9.64 -12.14
N VAL A 477 12.76 10.00 -10.98
CA VAL A 477 13.93 9.37 -10.37
C VAL A 477 13.46 8.55 -9.19
N LEU A 478 13.52 7.23 -9.37
CA LEU A 478 12.97 6.22 -8.50
C LEU A 478 14.09 5.55 -7.71
N CYS A 479 14.17 5.90 -6.42
CA CYS A 479 15.23 5.45 -5.54
C CYS A 479 14.77 4.30 -4.62
N THR A 480 15.67 3.35 -4.40
CA THR A 480 15.46 2.21 -3.48
C THR A 480 15.59 2.57 -2.01
N SER A 481 16.12 3.75 -1.66
CA SER A 481 16.20 4.21 -0.27
C SER A 481 15.93 5.70 -0.12
N LEU A 482 15.38 6.10 1.03
CA LEU A 482 15.13 7.51 1.36
C LEU A 482 16.41 8.34 1.43
N ARG A 483 17.52 7.73 1.88
CA ARG A 483 18.83 8.38 1.91
C ARG A 483 19.32 8.72 0.49
N ALA A 484 19.26 7.75 -0.43
CA ALA A 484 19.63 7.98 -1.83
C ALA A 484 18.71 9.01 -2.49
N MET A 485 17.40 8.95 -2.21
CA MET A 485 16.41 9.91 -2.71
C MET A 485 16.77 11.36 -2.36
N ARG A 486 17.01 11.67 -1.08
CA ARG A 486 17.39 13.02 -0.63
C ARG A 486 18.70 13.47 -1.25
N ARG A 487 19.70 12.60 -1.28
CA ARG A 487 21.03 12.92 -1.82
C ARG A 487 21.01 13.16 -3.33
N ILE A 488 20.31 12.33 -4.09
CA ILE A 488 20.17 12.50 -5.54
C ILE A 488 19.40 13.79 -5.86
N HIS A 489 18.37 14.11 -5.07
CA HIS A 489 17.64 15.36 -5.22
C HIS A 489 18.52 16.60 -5.07
N GLU A 490 19.34 16.67 -4.02
CA GLU A 490 20.33 17.75 -3.83
C GLU A 490 21.29 17.86 -5.03
N LEU A 491 21.85 16.73 -5.46
CA LEU A 491 22.81 16.70 -6.57
C LEU A 491 22.19 17.09 -7.92
N ILE A 492 20.92 16.76 -8.15
CA ILE A 492 20.19 17.19 -9.35
C ILE A 492 19.93 18.68 -9.30
N LEU A 493 19.48 19.23 -8.16
CA LEU A 493 19.29 20.66 -7.98
C LEU A 493 20.58 21.45 -8.23
N ASP A 494 21.67 21.03 -7.60
CA ASP A 494 22.98 21.63 -7.80
C ASP A 494 23.38 21.54 -9.28
N GLY A 495 23.29 20.36 -9.90
CA GLY A 495 23.66 20.15 -11.30
C GLY A 495 22.90 21.04 -12.28
N LEU A 496 21.59 21.23 -12.07
CA LEU A 496 20.74 22.11 -12.88
C LEU A 496 21.05 23.59 -12.66
N ALA A 497 21.32 24.00 -11.41
CA ALA A 497 21.72 25.36 -11.10
C ALA A 497 23.06 25.74 -11.76
N HIS A 498 24.03 24.81 -11.76
CA HIS A 498 25.33 25.03 -12.41
C HIS A 498 25.23 25.14 -13.93
N SER A 499 24.26 24.46 -14.57
CA SER A 499 24.03 24.54 -16.01
C SER A 499 23.05 25.66 -16.43
N GLY A 500 22.43 26.35 -15.47
CA GLY A 500 21.45 27.42 -15.72
C GLY A 500 20.09 26.92 -16.20
N ASP A 501 19.74 25.65 -15.93
CA ASP A 501 18.47 25.05 -16.33
C ASP A 501 17.38 25.30 -15.28
N GLU A 502 16.32 26.03 -15.64
CA GLU A 502 15.18 26.30 -14.75
C GLU A 502 14.12 25.18 -14.81
N LEU A 503 14.45 24.00 -14.29
CA LEU A 503 13.51 22.88 -14.19
C LEU A 503 12.96 22.74 -12.76
N PRO A 504 11.64 22.59 -12.57
CA PRO A 504 11.08 22.29 -11.26
C PRO A 504 11.49 20.90 -10.80
N VAL A 505 12.13 20.81 -9.62
CA VAL A 505 12.42 19.53 -8.97
C VAL A 505 11.50 19.37 -7.76
N LEU A 506 10.80 18.24 -7.71
CA LEU A 506 9.86 17.86 -6.67
C LEU A 506 10.46 16.71 -5.87
N LEU A 507 10.32 16.74 -4.55
CA LEU A 507 10.76 15.67 -3.66
C LEU A 507 9.58 15.02 -2.94
N GLN A 508 9.57 13.69 -2.89
CA GLN A 508 8.64 12.98 -2.01
C GLN A 508 8.85 13.42 -0.55
N GLY A 509 7.75 13.86 0.08
CA GLY A 509 7.71 14.36 1.46
C GLY A 509 7.39 15.86 1.58
N GLU A 510 7.40 16.61 0.47
CA GLU A 510 7.04 18.04 0.45
C GLU A 510 5.54 18.31 0.38
N GLY A 511 4.74 17.30 0.03
CA GLY A 511 3.29 17.38 -0.07
C GLY A 511 2.67 15.99 -0.15
N SER A 512 1.34 15.93 -0.28
CA SER A 512 0.67 14.64 -0.44
C SER A 512 1.08 13.99 -1.77
N ARG A 513 0.93 12.67 -1.87
CA ARG A 513 1.23 11.95 -3.10
C ARG A 513 0.39 12.45 -4.28
N THR A 514 -0.90 12.66 -4.05
CA THR A 514 -1.85 13.15 -5.06
C THR A 514 -1.47 14.54 -5.53
N GLU A 515 -1.18 15.45 -4.60
CA GLU A 515 -0.75 16.82 -4.90
C GLU A 515 0.56 16.85 -5.70
N LEU A 516 1.58 16.06 -5.31
CA LEU A 516 2.84 15.99 -6.04
C LEU A 516 2.65 15.52 -7.49
N LEU A 517 1.75 14.56 -7.72
CA LEU A 517 1.43 14.08 -9.06
C LEU A 517 0.62 15.10 -9.88
N GLU A 518 -0.35 15.78 -9.26
CA GLU A 518 -1.08 16.87 -9.92
C GLU A 518 -0.15 18.02 -10.28
N ARG A 519 0.75 18.42 -9.37
CA ARG A 519 1.78 19.43 -9.62
C ARG A 519 2.72 18.99 -10.73
N PHE A 520 3.17 17.74 -10.74
CA PHE A 520 4.00 17.18 -11.81
C PHE A 520 3.30 17.26 -13.17
N ARG A 521 2.02 16.83 -13.26
CA ARG A 521 1.21 16.90 -14.47
C ARG A 521 0.99 18.34 -14.94
N ARG A 522 0.67 19.26 -14.02
CA ARG A 522 0.43 20.68 -14.30
C ARG A 522 1.67 21.39 -14.82
N LEU A 523 2.84 21.09 -14.25
CA LEU A 523 4.11 21.68 -14.68
C LEU A 523 4.55 21.13 -16.04
N GLY A 524 4.33 19.84 -16.30
CA GLY A 524 4.62 19.20 -17.59
C GLY A 524 6.10 19.07 -17.95
N ASN A 525 7.00 19.70 -17.18
CA ASN A 525 8.47 19.66 -17.33
C ASN A 525 9.19 19.39 -16.00
N ALA A 526 8.48 18.89 -14.99
CA ALA A 526 9.06 18.65 -13.66
C ALA A 526 9.96 17.40 -13.61
N VAL A 527 10.83 17.36 -12.61
CA VAL A 527 11.58 16.17 -12.18
C VAL A 527 11.04 15.76 -10.81
N LEU A 528 10.54 14.53 -10.67
CA LEU A 528 10.09 14.00 -9.39
C LEU A 528 11.10 12.98 -8.87
N VAL A 529 11.70 13.25 -7.72
CA VAL A 529 12.59 12.32 -7.02
C VAL A 529 11.80 11.65 -5.90
N ALA A 530 11.63 10.33 -5.97
CA ALA A 530 10.76 9.58 -5.08
C ALA A 530 11.32 8.20 -4.74
N SER A 531 10.81 7.61 -3.67
CA SER A 531 11.15 6.26 -3.20
C SER A 531 10.33 5.17 -3.91
N GLN A 532 10.52 3.91 -3.50
CA GLN A 532 9.76 2.75 -3.98
C GLN A 532 8.23 2.92 -3.92
N SER A 533 7.72 3.69 -2.96
CA SER A 533 6.27 3.96 -2.83
C SER A 533 5.63 4.62 -4.06
N PHE A 534 6.40 5.27 -4.94
CA PHE A 534 5.92 5.86 -6.20
C PHE A 534 5.98 4.88 -7.39
N TRP A 535 6.45 3.65 -7.20
CA TRP A 535 6.55 2.65 -8.27
C TRP A 535 5.20 2.06 -8.66
N GLU A 536 4.18 2.18 -7.81
CA GLU A 536 2.87 1.54 -7.93
C GLU A 536 1.71 2.53 -7.74
N GLY A 537 0.70 2.54 -8.61
CA GLY A 537 -0.46 3.43 -8.46
C GLY A 537 -0.25 4.89 -8.88
N VAL A 538 0.70 5.17 -9.78
CA VAL A 538 0.86 6.48 -10.44
C VAL A 538 0.51 6.39 -11.92
N ASP A 539 -0.40 7.23 -12.39
CA ASP A 539 -0.74 7.35 -13.82
C ASP A 539 -0.41 8.74 -14.35
N VAL A 540 0.66 8.87 -15.12
CA VAL A 540 1.02 10.11 -15.84
C VAL A 540 1.02 9.79 -17.33
N PRO A 541 -0.14 9.89 -18.01
CA PRO A 541 -0.22 9.58 -19.42
C PRO A 541 0.40 10.69 -20.29
N GLY A 542 0.92 10.30 -21.45
CA GLY A 542 1.34 11.24 -22.50
C GLY A 542 2.73 11.83 -22.30
N ASP A 543 2.94 12.98 -22.94
CA ASP A 543 4.24 13.64 -23.06
C ASP A 543 4.79 14.21 -21.74
N ALA A 544 4.12 14.03 -20.60
CA ALA A 544 4.54 14.58 -19.31
C ALA A 544 5.62 13.73 -18.61
N LEU A 545 5.77 12.46 -18.98
CA LEU A 545 6.81 11.56 -18.47
C LEU A 545 7.51 10.85 -19.62
N SER A 546 8.78 11.18 -19.85
CA SER A 546 9.59 10.61 -20.94
C SER A 546 10.89 9.94 -20.45
N LEU A 547 11.24 10.11 -19.18
CA LEU A 547 12.41 9.48 -18.57
C LEU A 547 12.03 8.88 -17.21
N VAL A 548 12.37 7.60 -17.04
CA VAL A 548 12.34 6.95 -15.73
C VAL A 548 13.75 6.48 -15.40
N VAL A 549 14.33 6.97 -14.31
CA VAL A 549 15.63 6.56 -13.79
C VAL A 549 15.38 5.70 -12.55
N ILE A 550 15.88 4.46 -12.57
CA ILE A 550 15.89 3.56 -11.41
C ILE A 550 17.33 3.47 -10.91
N ASP A 551 17.55 3.82 -9.64
CA ASP A 551 18.90 3.81 -9.07
C ASP A 551 19.44 2.38 -9.00
N LYS A 552 18.73 1.44 -8.36
CA LYS A 552 19.19 0.07 -8.06
C LYS A 552 18.07 -0.95 -8.29
N LEU A 553 18.45 -2.22 -8.46
CA LEU A 553 17.51 -3.33 -8.40
C LEU A 553 16.87 -3.39 -6.99
N PRO A 554 15.53 -3.39 -6.87
CA PRO A 554 14.78 -3.29 -5.62
C PRO A 554 14.72 -4.64 -4.89
N PHE A 555 15.89 -5.19 -4.57
CA PHE A 555 15.97 -6.32 -3.66
C PHE A 555 15.54 -5.89 -2.26
N ALA A 556 14.73 -6.72 -1.62
CA ALA A 556 14.41 -6.53 -0.21
C ALA A 556 15.70 -6.50 0.63
N PRO A 557 15.78 -5.65 1.67
CA PRO A 557 16.95 -5.58 2.54
C PRO A 557 17.27 -6.97 3.12
N PRO A 558 18.54 -7.41 3.09
CA PRO A 558 18.92 -8.71 3.65
C PRO A 558 18.71 -8.77 5.17
N ASP A 559 18.74 -7.62 5.84
CA ASP A 559 18.52 -7.49 7.28
C ASP A 559 17.03 -7.48 7.66
N ASP A 560 16.11 -7.61 6.68
CA ASP A 560 14.69 -7.77 6.99
C ASP A 560 14.46 -9.10 7.71
N PRO A 561 13.93 -9.08 8.95
CA PRO A 561 13.83 -10.27 9.78
C PRO A 561 12.76 -11.26 9.30
N VAL A 562 11.70 -10.77 8.66
CA VAL A 562 10.64 -11.61 8.09
C VAL A 562 11.19 -12.33 6.88
N LEU A 563 11.93 -11.62 6.03
CA LEU A 563 12.63 -12.22 4.90
C LEU A 563 13.66 -13.25 5.36
N ALA A 564 14.50 -12.93 6.35
CA ALA A 564 15.52 -13.84 6.85
C ALA A 564 14.92 -15.16 7.36
N ALA A 565 13.82 -15.10 8.11
CA ALA A 565 13.13 -16.29 8.59
C ALA A 565 12.49 -17.11 7.46
N ARG A 566 11.89 -16.46 6.46
CA ARG A 566 11.40 -17.14 5.24
C ARG A 566 12.52 -17.81 4.46
N VAL A 567 13.66 -17.13 4.33
CA VAL A 567 14.87 -17.64 3.68
C VAL A 567 15.38 -18.89 4.40
N GLU A 568 15.48 -18.86 5.73
CA GLU A 568 15.90 -20.01 6.53
C GLU A 568 14.96 -21.21 6.38
N HIS A 569 13.64 -20.97 6.42
CA HIS A 569 12.66 -22.04 6.23
C HIS A 569 12.73 -22.66 4.83
N MET A 570 12.86 -21.83 3.78
CA MET A 570 13.04 -22.32 2.41
C MET A 570 14.33 -23.14 2.25
N GLN A 571 15.42 -22.71 2.90
CA GLN A 571 16.68 -23.46 2.91
C GLN A 571 16.54 -24.81 3.61
N LYS A 572 15.81 -24.88 4.73
CA LYS A 572 15.48 -26.14 5.42
C LYS A 572 14.69 -27.12 4.54
N GLN A 573 13.90 -26.61 3.60
CA GLN A 573 13.18 -27.40 2.59
C GLN A 573 14.04 -27.74 1.36
N GLY A 574 15.32 -27.35 1.32
CA GLY A 574 16.22 -27.55 0.18
C GLY A 574 15.94 -26.63 -1.02
N LEU A 575 15.13 -25.59 -0.85
CA LEU A 575 14.82 -24.60 -1.89
C LEU A 575 15.81 -23.44 -1.84
N SER A 576 16.15 -22.87 -3.02
CA SER A 576 16.92 -21.63 -3.11
C SER A 576 16.02 -20.41 -2.87
N PRO A 577 16.16 -19.67 -1.75
CA PRO A 577 15.27 -18.53 -1.46
C PRO A 577 15.47 -17.37 -2.43
N PHE A 578 16.71 -17.20 -2.91
CA PHE A 578 17.02 -16.19 -3.91
C PHE A 578 16.23 -16.43 -5.20
N VAL A 579 16.20 -17.66 -5.71
CA VAL A 579 15.51 -18.03 -6.94
C VAL A 579 13.99 -18.07 -6.76
N HIS A 580 13.53 -18.60 -5.62
CA HIS A 580 12.10 -18.87 -5.41
C HIS A 580 11.34 -17.75 -4.71
N HIS A 581 12.00 -16.71 -4.18
CA HIS A 581 11.32 -15.62 -3.48
C HIS A 581 11.88 -14.23 -3.83
N GLN A 582 13.17 -14.00 -3.59
CA GLN A 582 13.74 -12.65 -3.76
C GLN A 582 13.75 -12.18 -5.22
N LEU A 583 14.20 -13.02 -6.16
CA LEU A 583 14.28 -12.67 -7.57
C LEU A 583 12.89 -12.42 -8.20
N PRO A 584 11.86 -13.28 -8.01
CA PRO A 584 10.49 -13.00 -8.47
C PRO A 584 9.95 -11.66 -7.96
N LYS A 585 10.09 -11.34 -6.67
CA LYS A 585 9.63 -10.07 -6.09
C LYS A 585 10.34 -8.87 -6.73
N THR A 586 11.67 -8.95 -6.89
CA THR A 586 12.44 -7.90 -7.58
C THR A 586 11.98 -7.71 -9.03
N VAL A 587 11.72 -8.81 -9.76
CA VAL A 587 11.22 -8.74 -11.15
C VAL A 587 9.86 -8.05 -11.23
N ILE A 588 8.93 -8.40 -10.33
CA ILE A 588 7.61 -7.78 -10.23
C ILE A 588 7.74 -6.27 -10.00
N ASN A 589 8.52 -5.87 -8.99
CA ASN A 589 8.74 -4.45 -8.68
C ASN A 589 9.36 -3.71 -9.87
N MET A 590 10.37 -4.30 -10.53
CA MET A 590 11.00 -3.72 -11.71
C MET A 590 10.02 -3.52 -12.87
N LYS A 591 9.15 -4.50 -13.14
CA LYS A 591 8.09 -4.37 -14.15
C LYS A 591 7.12 -3.22 -13.78
N GLN A 592 6.75 -3.06 -12.50
CA GLN A 592 5.87 -1.99 -12.03
C GLN A 592 6.48 -0.59 -12.20
N GLY A 593 7.75 -0.43 -11.83
CA GLY A 593 8.51 0.81 -12.05
C GLY A 593 8.68 1.13 -13.54
N ALA A 594 9.07 0.14 -14.36
CA ALA A 594 9.22 0.29 -15.80
C ALA A 594 7.90 0.61 -16.52
N GLY A 595 6.79 0.03 -16.05
CA GLY A 595 5.46 0.25 -16.58
C GLY A 595 4.95 1.69 -16.42
N ARG A 596 5.68 2.58 -15.73
CA ARG A 596 5.34 4.02 -15.65
C ARG A 596 5.65 4.76 -16.94
N LEU A 597 6.64 4.30 -17.72
CA LEU A 597 7.15 5.00 -18.89
C LEU A 597 6.15 5.04 -20.06
N ILE A 598 5.48 3.93 -20.34
CA ILE A 598 4.57 3.78 -21.49
C ILE A 598 3.17 3.42 -20.99
N ARG A 599 2.23 4.34 -21.18
CA ARG A 599 0.81 4.26 -20.77
C ARG A 599 -0.15 4.39 -21.94
N THR A 600 0.29 4.99 -23.04
CA THR A 600 -0.47 5.14 -24.28
C THR A 600 0.38 4.71 -25.48
N GLU A 601 -0.27 4.48 -26.63
CA GLU A 601 0.40 4.15 -27.91
C GLU A 601 1.29 5.28 -28.45
N ARG A 602 1.15 6.50 -27.90
CA ARG A 602 1.94 7.67 -28.32
C ARG A 602 3.12 7.95 -27.40
N ASP A 603 3.11 7.36 -26.21
CA ASP A 603 4.16 7.61 -25.23
C ASP A 603 5.48 7.11 -25.77
N ARG A 604 6.55 7.88 -25.51
CA ARG A 604 7.90 7.51 -25.89
C ARG A 604 8.86 7.95 -24.80
N GLY A 605 9.90 7.16 -24.55
CA GLY A 605 10.85 7.55 -23.53
C GLY A 605 11.99 6.57 -23.28
N VAL A 606 12.80 6.90 -22.28
CA VAL A 606 13.94 6.13 -21.85
C VAL A 606 13.70 5.57 -20.44
N LEU A 607 13.98 4.28 -20.26
CA LEU A 607 14.13 3.66 -18.95
C LEU A 607 15.63 3.52 -18.68
N CYS A 608 16.15 4.30 -17.75
CA CYS A 608 17.54 4.22 -17.31
C CYS A 608 17.64 3.38 -16.04
N ILE A 609 18.45 2.33 -16.04
CA ILE A 609 18.65 1.47 -14.86
C ILE A 609 20.13 1.44 -14.51
N CYS A 610 20.48 2.09 -13.40
CA CYS A 610 21.87 2.36 -13.05
C CYS A 610 22.57 1.19 -12.33
N ASP A 611 21.90 0.06 -12.14
CA ASP A 611 22.46 -1.08 -11.42
C ASP A 611 23.32 -1.99 -12.34
N PRO A 612 24.65 -2.08 -12.13
CA PRO A 612 25.50 -2.93 -12.97
C PRO A 612 25.18 -4.42 -12.86
N ARG A 613 24.56 -4.85 -11.74
CA ARG A 613 24.19 -6.25 -11.49
C ARG A 613 23.20 -6.79 -12.51
N MET A 614 22.44 -5.92 -13.19
CA MET A 614 21.56 -6.31 -14.30
C MET A 614 22.31 -6.93 -15.47
N ILE A 615 23.55 -6.51 -15.70
CA ILE A 615 24.39 -6.99 -16.80
C ILE A 615 25.39 -8.04 -16.30
N GLU A 616 26.01 -7.79 -15.16
CA GLU A 616 27.15 -8.57 -14.67
C GLU A 616 26.75 -9.88 -14.00
N LYS A 617 25.59 -9.92 -13.32
CA LYS A 617 25.14 -11.13 -12.62
C LYS A 617 24.28 -12.00 -13.52
N SER A 618 24.37 -13.32 -13.33
CA SER A 618 23.61 -14.31 -14.12
C SER A 618 22.09 -14.11 -14.06
N TYR A 619 21.57 -13.73 -12.88
CA TYR A 619 20.15 -13.45 -12.66
C TYR A 619 19.68 -12.15 -13.34
N GLY A 620 20.59 -11.23 -13.69
CA GLY A 620 20.25 -10.00 -14.38
C GLY A 620 19.54 -10.27 -15.72
N LYS A 621 19.87 -11.41 -16.35
CA LYS A 621 19.17 -11.93 -17.54
C LYS A 621 17.69 -12.21 -17.32
N VAL A 622 17.31 -12.67 -16.13
CA VAL A 622 15.91 -12.91 -15.78
C VAL A 622 15.18 -11.58 -15.63
N VAL A 623 15.81 -10.58 -15.00
CA VAL A 623 15.24 -9.25 -14.81
C VAL A 623 14.96 -8.58 -16.15
N TRP A 624 15.97 -8.39 -17.01
CA TRP A 624 15.75 -7.64 -18.25
C TRP A 624 14.87 -8.37 -19.26
N ARG A 625 14.85 -9.72 -19.28
CA ARG A 625 13.91 -10.49 -20.12
C ARG A 625 12.47 -10.40 -19.66
N SER A 626 12.25 -10.04 -18.39
CA SER A 626 10.92 -9.86 -17.82
C SER A 626 10.39 -8.45 -18.04
N LEU A 627 11.26 -7.48 -18.35
CA LEU A 627 10.83 -6.15 -18.76
C LEU A 627 10.20 -6.20 -20.16
N PRO A 628 9.35 -5.21 -20.50
CA PRO A 628 8.86 -5.06 -21.87
C PRO A 628 10.01 -5.05 -22.90
N PRO A 629 9.77 -5.51 -24.15
CA PRO A 629 10.82 -5.70 -25.14
C PRO A 629 11.29 -4.37 -25.77
N MET A 630 11.93 -3.54 -24.97
CA MET A 630 12.48 -2.23 -25.37
C MET A 630 13.75 -2.40 -26.22
N ARG A 631 14.06 -1.43 -27.08
CA ARG A 631 15.41 -1.29 -27.64
C ARG A 631 16.41 -1.11 -26.50
N ARG A 632 17.64 -1.58 -26.66
CA ARG A 632 18.63 -1.61 -25.56
C ARG A 632 19.90 -0.89 -25.99
N THR A 633 20.43 -0.06 -25.11
CA THR A 633 21.73 0.59 -25.31
C THR A 633 22.53 0.69 -24.02
N ARG A 634 23.85 0.81 -24.17
CA ARG A 634 24.80 1.17 -23.11
C ARG A 634 25.51 2.49 -23.39
N ALA A 635 25.23 3.13 -24.53
CA ALA A 635 25.81 4.39 -24.92
C ALA A 635 24.93 5.56 -24.43
N GLU A 636 25.49 6.45 -23.61
CA GLU A 636 24.79 7.64 -23.13
C GLU A 636 24.29 8.52 -24.29
N ALA A 637 25.12 8.69 -25.31
CA ALA A 637 24.81 9.50 -26.49
C ALA A 637 23.56 9.02 -27.24
N GLU A 638 23.33 7.70 -27.32
CA GLU A 638 22.12 7.15 -27.96
C GLU A 638 20.87 7.44 -27.13
N ALA A 639 20.96 7.35 -25.79
CA ALA A 639 19.84 7.64 -24.90
C ALA A 639 19.49 9.14 -24.88
N VAL A 640 20.50 10.01 -24.86
CA VAL A 640 20.34 11.47 -24.98
C VAL A 640 19.71 11.82 -26.33
N ALA A 641 20.25 11.31 -27.44
CA ALA A 641 19.71 11.58 -28.77
C ALA A 641 18.27 11.08 -28.92
N PHE A 642 17.92 9.94 -28.32
CA PHE A 642 16.53 9.45 -28.32
C PHE A 642 15.59 10.45 -27.63
N LEU A 643 15.98 10.98 -26.46
CA LEU A 643 15.19 11.94 -25.69
C LEU A 643 15.07 13.31 -26.38
N GLU A 644 16.15 13.81 -26.97
CA GLU A 644 16.17 15.09 -27.68
C GLU A 644 15.28 15.09 -28.93
N ASN A 645 15.12 13.92 -29.56
CA ASN A 645 14.24 13.72 -30.72
C ASN A 645 12.75 13.58 -30.33
N LEU A 646 12.42 13.52 -29.04
CA LEU A 646 11.03 13.50 -28.61
C LEU A 646 10.36 14.87 -28.81
N PRO A 647 9.07 14.91 -29.14
CA PRO A 647 8.36 16.17 -29.27
C PRO A 647 8.42 16.97 -27.94
N PRO A 648 8.42 18.31 -28.02
CA PRO A 648 8.33 19.16 -26.83
C PRO A 648 7.03 18.84 -26.07
N PRO A 649 7.00 19.05 -24.73
CA PRO A 649 5.77 18.90 -23.97
C PRO A 649 4.69 19.82 -24.57
N ARG A 650 3.52 19.26 -24.87
CA ARG A 650 2.37 20.06 -25.29
C ARG A 650 2.00 20.98 -24.14
N ARG A 651 1.95 22.29 -24.38
CA ARG A 651 1.37 23.23 -23.41
C ARG A 651 -0.07 22.81 -23.18
N GLY A 652 -0.41 22.47 -21.93
CA GLY A 652 -1.76 22.05 -21.56
C GLY A 652 -2.79 23.09 -21.99
N GLY A 653 -3.88 22.63 -22.58
CA GLY A 653 -5.12 23.39 -22.74
C GLY A 653 -5.96 23.34 -21.49
#